data_AF-A0AAN9M9T5-F1
#
_entry.id   AF-A0AAN9M9T5-F1
#
_cell.length_a   1.000
_cell.length_b   1.000
_cell.length_c   1.000
_cell.angle_alpha   90.00
_cell.angle_beta   90.00
_cell.angle_gamma   90.00
#
_symmetry.space_group_name_H-M   'P 1'
#
loop_
_entity.id
_entity.type
_entity.pdbx_description
1 polymer ?
#
loop_
_entity_poly.entity_id
_entity_poly.type
_entity_poly.pdbx_seq_one_letter_code
_entity_poly.pdbx_strand_id
1 'polypeptide(L)'
;MSSFSDHQWVHDVFINFRGEDSRKGIVSHLYTFLSNLGINTFLDDENLHKGMELKGELLGAIEGSRISVVVFSEHYADSAWCLMELVKIMECHRNNAQVVLPLFYGVDPSHVRHQKGAFGEALVKHSQKLLGKRMEFVLSNWRGALTEVANFSGWDVSKYRSEAEVVKEVVKEVLRILDDTLLSITDFPVGLGSRINEMIGFIENKSRKVCTVGIWGMGGSGKTTMAKAIYNQIHRKFVNKSFIENIREVCEKDSKGHIVLQKHLLSDVLKTKVKIHSIASGTTMIEKRLRKRKVLIVLDDVNKFEQLKALCGNLRWMRSGSVLIVTTRDVRLLNLLKVDHIFKMKEMDENESLELFSWHAFGKANPREDFSELTRNVVSYCGGLPLALEVIGSYLYERTKQEWESVLSKLERIPNDQVQEKLRISFDGLTEDNEKDIFLDICCFFIGKDRAYVTDILNGCGLHAEIGITILVERSLIKVERNNKLLMHDLLRDMGREIIRRSSPLEPEKRSRLWVNEDVLGVLTEHIGTKAIEGLALMLQRTSRVCFNTKAFEEMKRLRLLQFDHVQLAGDYEFLPKHLRWVYWQGFPLKYIPDNFNLENVVAIDMRHSNLKLVWKNSRLLESLKVLNLSHSRYLVGTPDFTNLPNLEKLILKDCQSLCEVHQSIGHLSNLLLINLKNCTSLTNLPKMIYKLKSLKTLIISGCSKIDKLEEDMVQMESLTTLIANNTGIKQVPFSIIRSKSIGYISLCGYEGLACDLFPSLIWSWMSPTNNIISCIQPSRSMSTSITSMDIQDNNLSDLLPMLSGFSKLRSICLQCGSEFQLTQELRKILDGLCDVNFTKLETTADASPISDTSMGSHLIGIGSYRQVINSLSKSISKGLTTNGSSNFILPGDNYPRWLAYVSEGHSVPFQVPGDSDCQMKGMALCVIYSSTLERMVAECLSSVLISNYTKCTIQIYKQDTTLSFNDEDWLGIISNLEPGDNVEIFVAFGHGMTVKRTAVYLIYDQSIAVKTETSSKENVQPSCNMTVEPSSVVKTDPSPNVKMESSPHVKLDPSPKPKENIYTRLTKRMGECLCLKQNKVFGEGGWASTILCIHKEFMWLLFVSNFSYGFNNHVKSTFLVTLDLIQEKYAHTVGRQTNRKLLLAKARKFSSSQKMSSFQHSHGTERPTRTTRP
;
A
#
# COMPACT_ATOMS: atom_id res chain seq x y z
N MET A 1 11.24 1.54 23.32
CA MET A 1 11.12 0.42 24.28
C MET A 1 11.09 1.00 25.68
N SER A 2 10.15 0.55 26.51
CA SER A 2 10.24 0.60 27.97
C SER A 2 10.01 -0.83 28.42
N SER A 3 11.03 -1.47 28.99
CA SER A 3 10.93 -2.83 29.49
C SER A 3 9.90 -2.90 30.61
N PHE A 4 8.80 -3.63 30.40
CA PHE A 4 8.01 -4.15 31.52
C PHE A 4 8.86 -5.24 32.19
N SER A 5 9.69 -4.82 33.13
CA SER A 5 10.29 -5.73 34.11
C SER A 5 9.19 -6.11 35.09
N ASP A 6 8.52 -7.24 34.85
CA ASP A 6 7.49 -7.76 35.73
C ASP A 6 8.05 -7.91 37.15
N HIS A 7 7.60 -7.04 38.06
CA HIS A 7 7.83 -7.21 39.48
C HIS A 7 6.94 -8.35 39.93
N GLN A 8 7.55 -9.52 40.13
CA GLN A 8 6.84 -10.72 40.52
C GLN A 8 6.45 -10.61 42.00
N TRP A 9 5.19 -10.23 42.25
CA TRP A 9 4.63 -10.12 43.60
C TRP A 9 4.67 -11.49 44.29
N VAL A 10 5.28 -11.53 45.49
CA VAL A 10 5.41 -12.72 46.34
C VAL A 10 4.12 -12.93 47.16
N HIS A 11 3.39 -11.85 47.46
CA HIS A 11 2.10 -11.88 48.16
C HIS A 11 1.06 -10.98 47.47
N ASP A 12 -0.21 -11.36 47.58
CA ASP A 12 -1.32 -10.57 47.05
C ASP A 12 -1.61 -9.37 47.97
N VAL A 13 -1.54 -9.57 49.28
CA VAL A 13 -1.93 -8.59 50.31
C VAL A 13 -0.95 -8.63 51.49
N PHE A 14 -0.42 -7.48 51.89
CA PHE A 14 0.22 -7.23 53.20
C PHE A 14 -0.79 -6.58 54.14
N ILE A 15 -0.84 -6.99 55.41
CA ILE A 15 -1.67 -6.30 56.43
C ILE A 15 -0.75 -5.64 57.47
N ASN A 16 -0.76 -4.31 57.50
CA ASN A 16 -0.05 -3.49 58.48
C ASN A 16 -1.02 -3.04 59.59
N PHE A 17 -0.68 -3.29 60.85
CA PHE A 17 -1.59 -3.09 61.98
C PHE A 17 -0.85 -3.04 63.32
N ARG A 18 -1.45 -2.44 64.37
CA ARG A 18 -0.97 -2.64 65.75
C ARG A 18 -1.53 -3.94 66.33
N GLY A 19 -0.63 -4.86 66.67
CA GLY A 19 -0.97 -6.20 67.16
C GLY A 19 -1.75 -6.22 68.49
N GLU A 20 -1.48 -5.30 69.40
CA GLU A 20 -2.18 -5.25 70.70
C GLU A 20 -3.66 -4.83 70.55
N ASP A 21 -3.96 -3.95 69.60
CA ASP A 21 -5.26 -3.27 69.48
C ASP A 21 -6.26 -4.05 68.62
N SER A 22 -5.79 -4.67 67.54
CA SER A 22 -6.64 -5.08 66.41
C SER A 22 -6.50 -6.56 66.00
N ARG A 23 -5.45 -7.26 66.47
CA ARG A 23 -5.11 -8.63 66.07
C ARG A 23 -6.25 -9.63 66.30
N LYS A 24 -6.84 -9.63 67.50
CA LYS A 24 -7.90 -10.59 67.89
C LYS A 24 -9.32 -10.19 67.42
N GLY A 25 -9.48 -9.03 66.79
CA GLY A 25 -10.74 -8.56 66.23
C GLY A 25 -10.65 -8.48 64.71
N ILE A 26 -10.89 -7.29 64.17
CA ILE A 26 -11.00 -7.02 62.73
C ILE A 26 -9.86 -7.58 61.87
N VAL A 27 -8.61 -7.64 62.35
CA VAL A 27 -7.47 -8.16 61.56
C VAL A 27 -7.54 -9.68 61.41
N SER A 28 -7.81 -10.42 62.48
CA SER A 28 -8.01 -11.88 62.39
C SER A 28 -9.18 -12.21 61.46
N HIS A 29 -10.29 -11.48 61.57
CA HIS A 29 -11.42 -11.64 60.64
C HIS A 29 -11.04 -11.35 59.19
N LEU A 30 -10.34 -10.23 58.92
CA LEU A 30 -9.90 -9.87 57.57
C LEU A 30 -8.98 -10.94 56.97
N TYR A 31 -7.93 -11.33 57.70
CA TYR A 31 -6.98 -12.37 57.27
C TYR A 31 -7.70 -13.71 57.01
N THR A 32 -8.51 -14.20 57.95
CA THR A 32 -9.26 -15.45 57.76
C THR A 32 -10.19 -15.40 56.55
N PHE A 33 -10.86 -14.27 56.27
CA PHE A 33 -11.70 -14.14 55.08
C PHE A 33 -10.90 -14.12 53.77
N LEU A 34 -9.75 -13.44 53.73
CA LEU A 34 -8.86 -13.42 52.56
C LEU A 34 -8.28 -14.82 52.28
N SER A 35 -7.73 -15.48 53.31
CA SER A 35 -7.15 -16.82 53.19
C SER A 35 -8.18 -17.89 52.80
N ASN A 36 -9.41 -17.81 53.32
CA ASN A 36 -10.52 -18.69 52.90
C ASN A 36 -10.95 -18.51 51.44
N LEU A 37 -10.59 -17.39 50.81
CA LEU A 37 -10.81 -17.12 49.39
C LEU A 37 -9.60 -17.50 48.51
N GLY A 38 -8.53 -18.03 49.11
CA GLY A 38 -7.30 -18.42 48.40
C GLY A 38 -6.36 -17.26 48.09
N ILE A 39 -6.52 -16.10 48.74
CA ILE A 39 -5.68 -14.92 48.54
C ILE A 39 -4.42 -15.05 49.40
N ASN A 40 -3.24 -14.99 48.79
CA ASN A 40 -1.94 -15.11 49.45
C ASN A 40 -1.65 -13.85 50.28
N THR A 41 -2.04 -13.90 51.56
CA THR A 41 -1.98 -12.76 52.48
C THR A 41 -0.82 -12.92 53.45
N PHE A 42 0.03 -11.90 53.56
CA PHE A 42 1.09 -11.84 54.55
C PHE A 42 0.60 -11.25 55.87
N LEU A 43 0.89 -11.96 56.97
CA LEU A 43 0.62 -11.54 58.34
C LEU A 43 1.78 -12.00 59.24
N ASP A 44 2.43 -11.05 59.91
CA ASP A 44 3.75 -11.23 60.53
C ASP A 44 3.89 -12.46 61.45
N ASP A 45 2.93 -12.67 62.37
CA ASP A 45 3.02 -13.74 63.37
C ASP A 45 2.74 -15.16 62.83
N GLU A 46 2.12 -15.31 61.65
CA GLU A 46 1.85 -16.63 61.06
C GLU A 46 2.89 -17.04 60.01
N ASN A 47 3.49 -16.07 59.30
CA ASN A 47 4.33 -16.35 58.13
C ASN A 47 5.85 -16.21 58.37
N LEU A 48 6.30 -15.65 59.50
CA LEU A 48 7.73 -15.51 59.80
C LEU A 48 8.37 -16.80 60.32
N HIS A 49 9.57 -17.13 59.82
CA HIS A 49 10.30 -18.32 60.25
C HIS A 49 11.00 -18.10 61.60
N LYS A 50 10.71 -18.97 62.58
CA LYS A 50 11.31 -18.91 63.93
C LYS A 50 12.83 -19.09 63.86
N GLY A 51 13.57 -17.99 64.03
CA GLY A 51 15.03 -17.98 64.11
C GLY A 51 15.74 -17.03 63.13
N MET A 52 15.01 -16.34 62.24
CA MET A 52 15.58 -15.38 61.28
C MET A 52 15.50 -13.92 61.75
N GLU A 53 16.22 -13.02 61.05
CA GLU A 53 16.21 -11.58 61.34
C GLU A 53 14.92 -10.92 60.83
N LEU A 54 13.94 -10.77 61.74
CA LEU A 54 12.61 -10.18 61.52
C LEU A 54 12.56 -8.97 60.57
N LYS A 55 13.58 -8.10 60.62
CA LYS A 55 13.59 -6.85 59.85
C LYS A 55 13.79 -7.06 58.35
N GLY A 56 14.52 -8.11 57.94
CA GLY A 56 14.81 -8.40 56.54
C GLY A 56 13.60 -8.97 55.81
N GLU A 57 13.00 -10.03 56.38
CA GLU A 57 11.83 -10.70 55.80
C GLU A 57 10.62 -9.75 55.71
N LEU A 58 10.38 -8.93 56.73
CA LEU A 58 9.24 -8.00 56.77
C LEU A 58 9.32 -6.92 55.67
N LEU A 59 10.50 -6.34 55.45
CA LEU A 59 10.70 -5.34 54.39
C LEU A 59 10.58 -5.98 53.00
N GLY A 60 11.09 -7.21 52.83
CA GLY A 60 10.91 -7.98 51.59
C GLY A 60 9.46 -8.37 51.33
N ALA A 61 8.68 -8.70 52.37
CA ALA A 61 7.24 -8.97 52.26
C ALA A 61 6.46 -7.71 51.84
N ILE A 62 6.81 -6.53 52.39
CA ILE A 62 6.22 -5.25 51.97
C ILE A 62 6.57 -4.94 50.50
N GLU A 63 7.84 -5.04 50.11
CA GLU A 63 8.26 -4.80 48.71
C GLU A 63 7.63 -5.81 47.73
N GLY A 64 7.45 -7.05 48.16
CA GLY A 64 6.86 -8.15 47.39
C GLY A 64 5.33 -8.23 47.42
N SER A 65 4.62 -7.30 48.04
CA SER A 65 3.15 -7.35 48.13
C SER A 65 2.43 -6.44 47.14
N ARG A 66 1.42 -6.94 46.43
CA ARG A 66 0.66 -6.14 45.45
C ARG A 66 -0.26 -5.08 46.09
N ILE A 67 -0.85 -5.41 47.24
CA ILE A 67 -1.77 -4.55 48.00
C ILE A 67 -1.25 -4.45 49.45
N SER A 68 -1.37 -3.29 50.08
CA SER A 68 -1.18 -3.13 51.53
C SER A 68 -2.46 -2.59 52.17
N VAL A 69 -3.04 -3.35 53.09
CA VAL A 69 -4.13 -2.88 53.96
C VAL A 69 -3.53 -2.31 55.23
N VAL A 70 -3.77 -1.03 55.49
CA VAL A 70 -3.23 -0.30 56.65
C VAL A 70 -4.35 -0.09 57.67
N VAL A 71 -4.27 -0.79 58.80
CA VAL A 71 -5.29 -0.76 59.87
C VAL A 71 -4.84 0.21 60.96
N PHE A 72 -5.35 1.44 60.90
CA PHE A 72 -5.12 2.45 61.94
C PHE A 72 -6.03 2.20 63.14
N SER A 73 -5.44 2.03 64.31
CA SER A 73 -6.08 2.05 65.62
C SER A 73 -5.76 3.33 66.39
N GLU A 74 -6.49 3.62 67.47
CA GLU A 74 -6.26 4.80 68.32
C GLU A 74 -4.81 4.91 68.80
N HIS A 75 -4.18 3.78 69.13
CA HIS A 75 -2.81 3.73 69.64
C HIS A 75 -1.78 3.27 68.59
N TYR A 76 -2.12 3.15 67.31
CA TYR A 76 -1.20 2.70 66.26
C TYR A 76 0.15 3.45 66.26
N ALA A 77 0.14 4.74 66.58
CA ALA A 77 1.33 5.59 66.61
C ALA A 77 2.29 5.37 67.80
N ASP A 78 1.97 4.56 68.83
CA ASP A 78 2.98 4.17 69.84
C ASP A 78 3.90 3.04 69.35
N SER A 79 3.73 2.53 68.14
CA SER A 79 4.58 1.48 67.57
C SER A 79 5.49 2.05 66.47
N ALA A 80 6.78 2.21 66.78
CA ALA A 80 7.79 2.55 65.77
C ALA A 80 7.86 1.54 64.63
N TRP A 81 7.57 0.25 64.87
CA TRP A 81 7.51 -0.77 63.82
C TRP A 81 6.41 -0.47 62.81
N CYS A 82 5.17 -0.28 63.27
CA CYS A 82 4.05 0.06 62.39
C CYS A 82 4.32 1.33 61.58
N LEU A 83 4.94 2.35 62.18
CA LEU A 83 5.33 3.60 61.51
C LEU A 83 6.48 3.43 60.52
N MET A 84 7.43 2.53 60.77
CA MET A 84 8.52 2.19 59.83
C MET A 84 8.00 1.40 58.63
N GLU A 85 7.14 0.40 58.87
CA GLU A 85 6.44 -0.34 57.83
C GLU A 85 5.59 0.60 56.97
N LEU A 86 4.84 1.53 57.58
CA LEU A 86 4.04 2.52 56.85
C LEU A 86 4.88 3.40 55.92
N VAL A 87 6.05 3.85 56.37
CA VAL A 87 6.99 4.60 55.50
C VAL A 87 7.44 3.73 54.33
N LYS A 88 7.73 2.44 54.56
CA LYS A 88 8.15 1.53 53.48
C LYS A 88 7.00 1.21 52.51
N ILE A 89 5.79 0.98 53.01
CA ILE A 89 4.57 0.82 52.19
C ILE A 89 4.39 2.06 51.30
N MET A 90 4.62 3.26 51.83
CA MET A 90 4.51 4.49 51.04
C MET A 90 5.68 4.75 50.09
N GLU A 91 6.86 4.21 50.37
CA GLU A 91 7.95 4.12 49.40
C GLU A 91 7.58 3.18 48.24
N CYS A 92 7.07 1.99 48.55
CA CYS A 92 6.64 0.98 47.58
C CYS A 92 5.39 1.41 46.77
N HIS A 93 4.48 2.18 47.38
CA HIS A 93 3.36 2.81 46.68
C HIS A 93 3.84 3.75 45.57
N ARG A 94 4.81 4.62 45.90
CA ARG A 94 5.34 5.64 44.97
C ARG A 94 6.27 5.04 43.90
N ASN A 95 7.06 4.02 44.26
CA ASN A 95 8.10 3.46 43.39
C ASN A 95 7.65 2.21 42.62
N ASN A 96 6.84 1.33 43.24
CA ASN A 96 6.48 0.01 42.72
C ASN A 96 4.99 -0.10 42.35
N ALA A 97 4.22 1.00 42.45
CA ALA A 97 2.78 1.06 42.18
C ALA A 97 1.90 0.11 43.04
N GLN A 98 2.39 -0.27 44.23
CA GLN A 98 1.63 -1.01 45.25
C GLN A 98 0.35 -0.26 45.64
N VAL A 99 -0.78 -0.97 45.77
CA VAL A 99 -2.08 -0.33 46.13
C VAL A 99 -2.24 -0.27 47.65
N VAL A 100 -2.46 0.92 48.21
CA VAL A 100 -2.62 1.11 49.66
C VAL A 100 -4.08 1.37 50.02
N LEU A 101 -4.59 0.63 50.99
CA LEU A 101 -6.00 0.62 51.42
C LEU A 101 -6.10 0.93 52.93
N PRO A 102 -6.47 2.16 53.33
CA PRO A 102 -6.59 2.50 54.75
C PRO A 102 -7.93 2.06 55.37
N LEU A 103 -7.84 1.49 56.57
CA LEU A 103 -8.94 1.04 57.41
C LEU A 103 -8.79 1.69 58.78
N PHE A 104 -9.73 2.57 59.14
CA PHE A 104 -9.72 3.32 60.40
C PHE A 104 -10.62 2.62 61.43
N TYR A 105 -9.99 1.99 62.42
CA TYR A 105 -10.61 1.14 63.43
C TYR A 105 -10.51 1.80 64.81
N GLY A 106 -11.60 2.42 65.27
CA GLY A 106 -11.63 3.14 66.54
C GLY A 106 -10.86 4.48 66.56
N VAL A 107 -10.49 5.01 65.40
CA VAL A 107 -9.78 6.30 65.27
C VAL A 107 -10.41 7.13 64.14
N ASP A 108 -10.57 8.44 64.37
CA ASP A 108 -11.08 9.35 63.34
C ASP A 108 -10.02 9.59 62.25
N PRO A 109 -10.34 9.51 60.94
CA PRO A 109 -9.38 9.74 59.86
C PRO A 109 -8.69 11.10 59.92
N SER A 110 -9.33 12.13 60.46
CA SER A 110 -8.75 13.47 60.63
C SER A 110 -7.70 13.52 61.75
N HIS A 111 -7.82 12.67 62.78
CA HIS A 111 -6.79 12.52 63.82
C HIS A 111 -5.52 11.91 63.24
N VAL A 112 -5.64 10.93 62.34
CA VAL A 112 -4.49 10.36 61.61
C VAL A 112 -3.90 11.37 60.61
N ARG A 113 -4.77 12.02 59.80
CA ARG A 113 -4.37 12.97 58.75
C ARG A 113 -3.65 14.22 59.26
N HIS A 114 -4.07 14.74 60.42
CA HIS A 114 -3.49 15.94 61.01
C HIS A 114 -2.62 15.65 62.24
N GLN A 115 -2.48 14.38 62.62
CA GLN A 115 -1.80 13.92 63.84
C GLN A 115 -2.23 14.74 65.07
N LYS A 116 -3.53 14.70 65.36
CA LYS A 116 -4.21 15.45 66.46
C LYS A 116 -4.75 14.50 67.54
N GLY A 117 -4.98 15.04 68.73
CA GLY A 117 -5.45 14.29 69.90
C GLY A 117 -4.45 13.22 70.35
N ALA A 118 -4.95 12.19 71.04
CA ALA A 118 -4.13 11.10 71.60
C ALA A 118 -3.19 10.43 70.57
N PHE A 119 -3.65 10.26 69.32
CA PHE A 119 -2.84 9.72 68.22
C PHE A 119 -1.62 10.61 67.88
N GLY A 120 -1.80 11.93 67.91
CA GLY A 120 -0.73 12.90 67.69
C GLY A 120 0.26 12.98 68.87
N GLU A 121 -0.26 12.91 70.09
CA GLU A 121 0.54 12.88 71.32
C GLU A 121 1.38 11.60 71.42
N ALA A 122 0.80 10.44 71.07
CA ALA A 122 1.49 9.16 70.94
C ALA A 122 2.70 9.25 69.99
N LEU A 123 2.49 9.78 68.76
CA LEU A 123 3.55 9.95 67.77
C LEU A 123 4.72 10.80 68.29
N VAL A 124 4.42 11.93 68.95
CA VAL A 124 5.45 12.82 69.52
C VAL A 124 6.17 12.14 70.69
N LYS A 125 5.42 11.55 71.63
CA LYS A 125 5.95 10.84 72.81
C LYS A 125 6.82 9.65 72.43
N HIS A 126 6.49 8.93 71.37
CA HIS A 126 7.27 7.80 70.89
C HIS A 126 8.55 8.25 70.17
N SER A 127 8.49 9.33 69.38
CA SER A 127 9.69 9.92 68.75
C SER A 127 10.74 10.41 69.75
N GLN A 128 10.32 10.90 70.92
CA GLN A 128 11.21 11.32 72.00
C GLN A 128 11.95 10.15 72.68
N LYS A 129 11.46 8.92 72.54
CA LYS A 129 12.11 7.71 73.10
C LYS A 129 13.17 7.10 72.17
N LEU A 130 13.21 7.46 70.89
CA LEU A 130 14.00 6.79 69.86
C LEU A 130 15.08 7.71 69.24
N LEU A 131 16.22 7.79 69.94
CA LEU A 131 17.53 8.25 69.46
C LEU A 131 17.69 9.72 69.01
N GLY A 132 18.78 10.35 69.46
CA GLY A 132 19.06 11.78 69.28
C GLY A 132 19.60 12.19 67.89
N LYS A 133 19.70 13.52 67.68
CA LYS A 133 20.25 14.24 66.51
C LYS A 133 19.69 13.94 65.10
N ARG A 134 18.94 12.86 64.86
CA ARG A 134 18.16 12.61 63.62
C ARG A 134 16.64 12.77 63.78
N MET A 135 16.21 13.22 64.96
CA MET A 135 14.80 13.29 65.41
C MET A 135 13.85 13.94 64.38
N GLU A 136 14.24 15.09 63.82
CA GLU A 136 13.38 15.91 62.96
C GLU A 136 13.12 15.27 61.58
N PHE A 137 14.12 14.59 61.00
CA PHE A 137 14.00 13.91 59.71
C PHE A 137 13.08 12.68 59.79
N VAL A 138 13.22 11.85 60.83
CA VAL A 138 12.38 10.65 61.02
C VAL A 138 10.94 11.04 61.32
N LEU A 139 10.72 12.04 62.18
CA LEU A 139 9.39 12.61 62.46
C LEU A 139 8.73 13.17 61.19
N SER A 140 9.49 13.87 60.34
CA SER A 140 8.99 14.40 59.08
C SER A 140 8.50 13.28 58.16
N ASN A 141 9.28 12.19 58.02
CA ASN A 141 8.90 11.05 57.20
C ASN A 141 7.65 10.32 57.72
N TRP A 142 7.54 10.11 59.04
CA TRP A 142 6.33 9.52 59.66
C TRP A 142 5.10 10.41 59.48
N ARG A 143 5.21 11.72 59.71
CA ARG A 143 4.11 12.67 59.48
C ARG A 143 3.70 12.72 58.00
N GLY A 144 4.66 12.69 57.09
CA GLY A 144 4.42 12.61 55.65
C GLY A 144 3.60 11.38 55.28
N ALA A 145 4.09 10.19 55.64
CA ALA A 145 3.41 8.92 55.33
C ALA A 145 1.99 8.84 55.94
N LEU A 146 1.81 9.23 57.21
CA LEU A 146 0.51 9.28 57.87
C LEU A 146 -0.46 10.24 57.19
N THR A 147 0.01 11.43 56.81
CA THR A 147 -0.82 12.45 56.14
C THR A 147 -1.23 11.98 54.73
N GLU A 148 -0.31 11.34 54.00
CA GLU A 148 -0.53 10.85 52.64
C GLU A 148 -1.53 9.69 52.61
N VAL A 149 -1.33 8.65 53.43
CA VAL A 149 -2.27 7.51 53.53
C VAL A 149 -3.64 7.96 54.01
N ALA A 150 -3.71 8.86 55.00
CA ALA A 150 -4.99 9.37 55.49
C ALA A 150 -5.71 10.32 54.52
N ASN A 151 -5.10 10.68 53.38
CA ASN A 151 -5.77 11.35 52.26
C ASN A 151 -6.39 10.36 51.25
N PHE A 152 -6.03 9.07 51.30
CA PHE A 152 -6.66 8.05 50.45
C PHE A 152 -8.09 7.74 50.89
N SER A 153 -8.91 7.25 49.95
CA SER A 153 -10.27 6.80 50.25
C SER A 153 -10.22 5.46 50.97
N GLY A 154 -10.69 5.43 52.22
CA GLY A 154 -10.68 4.26 53.08
C GLY A 154 -12.00 4.03 53.81
N TRP A 155 -12.01 3.00 54.65
CA TRP A 155 -13.18 2.64 55.45
C TRP A 155 -13.00 3.10 56.89
N ASP A 156 -13.99 3.82 57.39
CA ASP A 156 -14.11 4.18 58.81
C ASP A 156 -15.09 3.20 59.45
N VAL A 157 -14.59 2.33 60.32
CA VAL A 157 -15.34 1.21 60.90
C VAL A 157 -16.52 1.70 61.75
N SER A 158 -16.43 2.90 62.33
CA SER A 158 -17.50 3.49 63.15
C SER A 158 -18.80 3.75 62.38
N LYS A 159 -18.73 3.82 61.04
CA LYS A 159 -19.87 4.10 60.15
C LYS A 159 -20.66 2.85 59.74
N TYR A 160 -20.24 1.66 60.18
CA TYR A 160 -20.82 0.37 59.81
C TYR A 160 -21.51 -0.31 61.01
N ARG A 161 -22.41 -1.26 60.74
CA ARG A 161 -23.20 -1.91 61.81
C ARG A 161 -22.45 -3.04 62.50
N SER A 162 -21.39 -3.56 61.89
CA SER A 162 -20.53 -4.61 62.43
C SER A 162 -19.18 -4.67 61.68
N GLU A 163 -18.13 -5.14 62.34
CA GLU A 163 -16.83 -5.40 61.70
C GLU A 163 -16.96 -6.34 60.49
N ALA A 164 -17.82 -7.36 60.59
CA ALA A 164 -18.07 -8.31 59.51
C ALA A 164 -18.69 -7.68 58.25
N GLU A 165 -19.34 -6.52 58.36
CA GLU A 165 -19.83 -5.73 57.22
C GLU A 165 -18.67 -5.01 56.53
N VAL A 166 -17.78 -4.39 57.30
CA VAL A 166 -16.57 -3.71 56.79
C VAL A 166 -15.63 -4.70 56.12
N VAL A 167 -15.32 -5.80 56.80
CA VAL A 167 -14.43 -6.85 56.28
C VAL A 167 -14.94 -7.37 54.92
N LYS A 168 -16.25 -7.54 54.75
CA LYS A 168 -16.83 -7.94 53.45
C LYS A 168 -16.61 -6.91 52.35
N GLU A 169 -16.76 -5.62 52.63
CA GLU A 169 -16.54 -4.56 51.63
C GLU A 169 -15.03 -4.37 51.32
N VAL A 170 -14.15 -4.48 52.32
CA VAL A 170 -12.69 -4.49 52.12
C VAL A 170 -12.26 -5.69 51.27
N VAL A 171 -12.68 -6.91 51.63
CA VAL A 171 -12.36 -8.15 50.89
C VAL A 171 -12.88 -8.09 49.45
N LYS A 172 -14.07 -7.53 49.24
CA LYS A 172 -14.67 -7.32 47.91
C LYS A 172 -13.88 -6.30 47.06
N GLU A 173 -13.31 -5.28 47.67
CA GLU A 173 -12.46 -4.31 46.99
C GLU A 173 -11.07 -4.90 46.70
N VAL A 174 -10.48 -5.65 47.63
CA VAL A 174 -9.27 -6.46 47.40
C VAL A 174 -9.49 -7.43 46.23
N LEU A 175 -10.59 -8.19 46.22
CA LEU A 175 -10.97 -9.05 45.09
C LEU A 175 -11.16 -8.27 43.79
N ARG A 176 -11.62 -7.00 43.83
CA ARG A 176 -11.75 -6.15 42.62
C ARG A 176 -10.38 -5.74 42.06
N ILE A 177 -9.37 -5.59 42.92
CA ILE A 177 -7.99 -5.23 42.56
C ILE A 177 -7.20 -6.48 42.13
N LEU A 178 -7.51 -7.65 42.70
CA LEU A 178 -6.95 -8.96 42.39
C LEU A 178 -7.71 -9.74 41.29
N ASP A 179 -8.81 -9.21 40.73
CA ASP A 179 -9.56 -9.81 39.60
C ASP A 179 -8.75 -9.73 38.30
N ASP A 180 -7.67 -10.52 38.24
CA ASP A 180 -6.87 -10.80 37.06
C ASP A 180 -7.58 -11.82 36.15
N THR A 181 -8.80 -11.49 35.75
CA THR A 181 -9.45 -12.09 34.56
C THR A 181 -8.81 -11.59 33.25
N LEU A 182 -7.48 -11.43 33.26
CA LEU A 182 -6.65 -11.20 32.10
C LEU A 182 -6.54 -12.54 31.34
N LEU A 183 -7.05 -12.55 30.11
CA LEU A 183 -6.93 -13.72 29.23
C LEU A 183 -5.48 -13.83 28.77
N SER A 184 -4.87 -15.01 28.82
CA SER A 184 -3.56 -15.23 28.20
C SER A 184 -3.64 -14.95 26.69
N ILE A 185 -2.75 -14.08 26.21
CA ILE A 185 -2.79 -13.53 24.84
C ILE A 185 -1.86 -14.34 23.93
N THR A 186 -0.56 -14.27 24.21
CA THR A 186 0.58 -14.98 23.61
C THR A 186 1.81 -14.62 24.45
N ASP A 187 2.84 -15.46 24.45
CA ASP A 187 4.09 -15.21 25.17
C ASP A 187 4.86 -14.00 24.59
N PHE A 188 4.68 -13.71 23.28
CA PHE A 188 5.41 -12.65 22.56
C PHE A 188 4.45 -11.69 21.82
N PRO A 189 3.86 -10.68 22.50
CA PRO A 189 2.82 -9.80 21.95
C PRO A 189 3.35 -8.69 21.00
N VAL A 190 4.02 -9.10 19.92
CA VAL A 190 4.63 -8.20 18.91
C VAL A 190 3.57 -7.46 18.07
N GLY A 191 3.81 -6.17 17.76
CA GLY A 191 3.01 -5.38 16.80
C GLY A 191 1.57 -5.01 17.22
N LEU A 192 1.12 -5.43 18.42
CA LEU A 192 -0.28 -5.28 18.83
C LEU A 192 -0.68 -3.86 19.25
N GLY A 193 0.21 -3.09 19.88
CA GLY A 193 -0.15 -1.86 20.59
C GLY A 193 -0.83 -0.77 19.73
N SER A 194 -0.32 -0.53 18.53
CA SER A 194 -0.90 0.46 17.60
C SER A 194 -2.30 0.07 17.13
N ARG A 195 -2.48 -1.22 16.81
CA ARG A 195 -3.73 -1.82 16.32
C ARG A 195 -4.82 -1.80 17.40
N ILE A 196 -4.46 -2.11 18.65
CA ILE A 196 -5.38 -2.04 19.79
C ILE A 196 -5.84 -0.61 20.04
N ASN A 197 -4.93 0.36 20.04
CA ASN A 197 -5.25 1.77 20.28
C ASN A 197 -6.23 2.33 19.23
N GLU A 198 -6.10 1.94 17.95
CA GLU A 198 -7.06 2.28 16.88
C GLU A 198 -8.48 1.76 17.22
N MET A 199 -8.58 0.49 17.62
CA MET A 199 -9.88 -0.15 17.91
C MET A 199 -10.51 0.37 19.22
N ILE A 200 -9.71 0.65 20.25
CA ILE A 200 -10.21 1.27 21.50
C ILE A 200 -10.68 2.70 21.24
N GLY A 201 -9.93 3.49 20.48
CA GLY A 201 -10.36 4.83 20.07
C GLY A 201 -11.71 4.81 19.34
N PHE A 202 -11.96 3.80 18.49
CA PHE A 202 -13.28 3.62 17.88
C PHE A 202 -14.37 3.29 18.91
N ILE A 203 -14.11 2.35 19.83
CA ILE A 203 -15.07 1.91 20.86
C ILE A 203 -15.46 3.06 21.80
N GLU A 204 -14.49 3.87 22.24
CA GLU A 204 -14.74 4.98 23.18
C GLU A 204 -15.55 6.11 22.54
N ASN A 205 -15.33 6.40 21.25
CA ASN A 205 -16.10 7.37 20.47
C ASN A 205 -17.59 6.98 20.29
N LYS A 206 -17.98 5.72 20.55
CA LYS A 206 -19.34 5.18 20.33
C LYS A 206 -20.20 5.09 21.60
N SER A 207 -19.80 5.72 22.70
CA SER A 207 -20.43 5.64 24.04
C SER A 207 -21.96 5.79 24.13
N ARG A 208 -22.60 6.50 23.18
CA ARG A 208 -24.06 6.77 23.19
C ARG A 208 -24.94 5.64 22.62
N LYS A 209 -24.39 4.61 21.98
CA LYS A 209 -25.14 3.47 21.38
C LYS A 209 -24.52 2.14 21.81
N VAL A 210 -25.07 1.02 21.36
CA VAL A 210 -24.34 -0.27 21.39
C VAL A 210 -23.25 -0.17 20.32
N CYS A 211 -22.00 -0.47 20.67
CA CYS A 211 -20.88 -0.47 19.74
C CYS A 211 -20.60 -1.90 19.28
N THR A 212 -20.57 -2.12 17.97
CA THR A 212 -20.33 -3.45 17.40
C THR A 212 -19.11 -3.47 16.46
N VAL A 213 -18.16 -4.36 16.74
CA VAL A 213 -16.89 -4.46 16.02
C VAL A 213 -16.70 -5.88 15.53
N GLY A 214 -16.49 -6.04 14.23
CA GLY A 214 -16.11 -7.31 13.62
C GLY A 214 -14.62 -7.35 13.34
N ILE A 215 -13.92 -8.41 13.78
CA ILE A 215 -12.50 -8.66 13.46
C ILE A 215 -12.46 -9.74 12.38
N TRP A 216 -11.99 -9.39 11.18
CA TRP A 216 -12.05 -10.24 10.00
C TRP A 216 -10.66 -10.48 9.38
N GLY A 217 -10.43 -11.71 8.91
CA GLY A 217 -9.20 -12.09 8.22
C GLY A 217 -8.97 -13.61 8.16
N MET A 218 -7.95 -14.01 7.40
CA MET A 218 -7.53 -15.40 7.16
C MET A 218 -7.28 -16.20 8.45
N GLY A 219 -7.28 -17.54 8.39
CA GLY A 219 -6.76 -18.39 9.47
C GLY A 219 -5.31 -17.99 9.85
N GLY A 220 -4.94 -18.10 11.13
CA GLY A 220 -3.58 -17.78 11.60
C GLY A 220 -3.21 -16.31 11.73
N SER A 221 -4.08 -15.37 11.32
CA SER A 221 -3.82 -13.91 11.33
C SER A 221 -3.87 -13.21 12.71
N GLY A 222 -3.95 -13.94 13.83
CA GLY A 222 -3.98 -13.35 15.18
C GLY A 222 -5.30 -12.69 15.61
N LYS A 223 -6.45 -13.03 14.99
CA LYS A 223 -7.77 -12.46 15.35
C LYS A 223 -8.14 -12.67 16.83
N THR A 224 -8.01 -13.91 17.31
CA THR A 224 -8.29 -14.27 18.71
C THR A 224 -7.36 -13.51 19.65
N THR A 225 -6.06 -13.45 19.32
CA THR A 225 -5.03 -12.68 20.02
C THR A 225 -5.41 -11.21 20.16
N MET A 226 -5.84 -10.57 19.05
CA MET A 226 -6.35 -9.19 19.04
C MET A 226 -7.57 -9.01 19.94
N ALA A 227 -8.54 -9.93 19.86
CA ALA A 227 -9.76 -9.86 20.66
C ALA A 227 -9.46 -10.01 22.17
N LYS A 228 -8.57 -10.92 22.56
CA LYS A 228 -8.10 -11.09 23.94
C LYS A 228 -7.38 -9.84 24.45
N ALA A 229 -6.50 -9.26 23.65
CA ALA A 229 -5.77 -8.05 24.03
C ALA A 229 -6.70 -6.83 24.22
N ILE A 230 -7.67 -6.62 23.33
CA ILE A 230 -8.69 -5.56 23.48
C ILE A 230 -9.53 -5.80 24.73
N TYR A 231 -10.00 -7.04 24.96
CA TYR A 231 -10.76 -7.40 26.16
C TYR A 231 -9.96 -7.07 27.43
N ASN A 232 -8.70 -7.50 27.51
CA ASN A 232 -7.83 -7.24 28.66
C ASN A 232 -7.70 -5.73 28.95
N GLN A 233 -7.64 -4.85 27.94
CA GLN A 233 -7.57 -3.41 28.16
C GLN A 233 -8.90 -2.76 28.57
N ILE A 234 -10.05 -3.22 28.06
CA ILE A 234 -11.34 -2.53 28.30
C ILE A 234 -12.26 -3.19 29.33
N HIS A 235 -12.07 -4.47 29.68
CA HIS A 235 -13.03 -5.23 30.50
C HIS A 235 -13.29 -4.61 31.88
N ARG A 236 -12.29 -3.95 32.50
CA ARG A 236 -12.44 -3.27 33.81
C ARG A 236 -13.50 -2.16 33.79
N LYS A 237 -13.87 -1.64 32.60
CA LYS A 237 -14.95 -0.64 32.39
C LYS A 237 -16.37 -1.27 32.38
N PHE A 238 -16.49 -2.59 32.58
CA PHE A 238 -17.74 -3.36 32.46
C PHE A 238 -17.92 -4.37 33.62
N VAL A 239 -18.96 -4.16 34.43
CA VAL A 239 -19.37 -5.12 35.49
C VAL A 239 -19.85 -6.45 34.90
N ASN A 240 -20.49 -6.41 33.73
CA ASN A 240 -20.99 -7.58 33.04
C ASN A 240 -20.09 -7.83 31.82
N LYS A 241 -19.24 -8.86 31.90
CA LYS A 241 -18.22 -9.20 30.90
C LYS A 241 -18.26 -10.71 30.60
N SER A 242 -18.13 -11.10 29.33
CA SER A 242 -18.04 -12.49 28.87
C SER A 242 -17.17 -12.57 27.62
N PHE A 243 -16.30 -13.59 27.56
CA PHE A 243 -15.51 -13.95 26.39
C PHE A 243 -15.81 -15.41 26.07
N ILE A 244 -16.21 -15.70 24.84
CA ILE A 244 -16.60 -17.04 24.41
C ILE A 244 -15.63 -17.50 23.32
N GLU A 245 -14.72 -18.39 23.69
CA GLU A 245 -13.69 -18.94 22.78
C GLU A 245 -14.26 -20.02 21.85
N ASN A 246 -13.69 -20.13 20.64
CA ASN A 246 -13.86 -21.28 19.73
C ASN A 246 -15.33 -21.70 19.46
N ILE A 247 -16.22 -20.73 19.20
CA ILE A 247 -17.66 -20.95 19.03
C ILE A 247 -17.97 -22.00 17.97
N ARG A 248 -17.27 -21.93 16.83
CA ARG A 248 -17.35 -22.93 15.77
C ARG A 248 -17.12 -24.35 16.29
N GLU A 249 -16.01 -24.58 16.98
CA GLU A 249 -15.60 -25.92 17.43
C GLU A 249 -16.59 -26.51 18.44
N VAL A 250 -17.09 -25.71 19.37
CA VAL A 250 -18.13 -26.13 20.34
C VAL A 250 -19.44 -26.52 19.64
N CYS A 251 -19.83 -25.77 18.60
CA CYS A 251 -21.04 -26.08 17.81
C CYS A 251 -20.86 -27.23 16.81
N GLU A 252 -19.64 -27.52 16.36
CA GLU A 252 -19.33 -28.61 15.43
C GLU A 252 -19.15 -29.96 16.15
N LYS A 253 -18.69 -29.94 17.42
CA LYS A 253 -18.52 -31.16 18.24
C LYS A 253 -19.82 -31.68 18.89
N ASP A 254 -20.77 -30.81 19.22
CA ASP A 254 -22.03 -31.20 19.88
C ASP A 254 -23.26 -30.51 19.28
N SER A 255 -24.27 -31.31 18.93
CA SER A 255 -25.64 -30.89 18.60
C SER A 255 -26.25 -29.88 19.60
N LYS A 256 -25.89 -29.97 20.90
CA LYS A 256 -26.33 -29.08 21.98
C LYS A 256 -25.33 -27.94 22.24
N GLY A 257 -24.29 -27.78 21.43
CA GLY A 257 -23.25 -26.74 21.58
C GLY A 257 -23.83 -25.33 21.74
N HIS A 258 -24.85 -24.96 20.95
CA HIS A 258 -25.57 -23.70 21.11
C HIS A 258 -26.14 -23.49 22.54
N ILE A 259 -26.67 -24.53 23.18
CA ILE A 259 -27.20 -24.47 24.56
C ILE A 259 -26.05 -24.34 25.57
N VAL A 260 -24.89 -24.98 25.31
CA VAL A 260 -23.69 -24.84 26.13
C VAL A 260 -23.18 -23.38 26.09
N LEU A 261 -23.06 -22.79 24.90
CA LEU A 261 -22.62 -21.40 24.73
C LEU A 261 -23.61 -20.40 25.34
N GLN A 262 -24.92 -20.63 25.22
CA GLN A 262 -25.94 -19.80 25.88
C GLN A 262 -25.86 -19.88 27.41
N LYS A 263 -25.59 -21.08 27.97
CA LYS A 263 -25.36 -21.25 29.42
C LYS A 263 -24.11 -20.48 29.86
N HIS A 264 -23.02 -20.58 29.11
CA HIS A 264 -21.75 -19.89 29.38
C HIS A 264 -21.93 -18.36 29.42
N LEU A 265 -22.52 -17.78 28.37
CA LEU A 265 -22.82 -16.34 28.29
C LEU A 265 -23.66 -15.87 29.48
N LEU A 266 -24.69 -16.63 29.84
CA LEU A 266 -25.56 -16.28 30.96
C LEU A 266 -24.88 -16.47 32.32
N SER A 267 -24.02 -17.48 32.51
CA SER A 267 -23.25 -17.62 33.76
C SER A 267 -22.23 -16.50 33.93
N ASP A 268 -21.56 -16.08 32.87
CA ASP A 268 -20.58 -14.99 32.92
C ASP A 268 -21.20 -13.65 33.27
N VAL A 269 -22.34 -13.35 32.65
CA VAL A 269 -23.07 -12.07 32.81
C VAL A 269 -23.88 -12.01 34.12
N LEU A 270 -24.39 -13.15 34.62
CA LEU A 270 -25.20 -13.19 35.84
C LEU A 270 -24.40 -13.62 37.09
N LYS A 271 -23.21 -14.19 36.92
CA LYS A 271 -22.39 -14.83 37.98
C LYS A 271 -23.13 -15.93 38.74
N THR A 272 -24.04 -16.64 38.07
CA THR A 272 -24.87 -17.72 38.64
C THR A 272 -25.08 -18.84 37.63
N LYS A 273 -25.13 -20.11 38.08
CA LYS A 273 -25.45 -21.26 37.21
C LYS A 273 -26.89 -21.17 36.68
N VAL A 274 -27.09 -21.37 35.39
CA VAL A 274 -28.40 -21.28 34.72
C VAL A 274 -28.81 -22.61 34.08
N LYS A 275 -30.06 -23.01 34.28
CA LYS A 275 -30.68 -24.13 33.55
C LYS A 275 -31.33 -23.61 32.27
N ILE A 276 -30.97 -24.21 31.13
CA ILE A 276 -31.55 -23.94 29.80
C ILE A 276 -31.95 -25.28 29.20
N HIS A 277 -33.19 -25.36 28.74
CA HIS A 277 -33.82 -26.59 28.23
C HIS A 277 -33.92 -26.65 26.71
N SER A 278 -33.91 -25.50 26.02
CA SER A 278 -33.92 -25.39 24.56
C SER A 278 -33.22 -24.11 24.10
N ILE A 279 -32.76 -24.07 22.86
CA ILE A 279 -32.08 -22.89 22.28
C ILE A 279 -32.98 -21.65 22.38
N ALA A 280 -34.25 -21.74 21.95
CA ALA A 280 -35.19 -20.63 22.01
C ALA A 280 -35.47 -20.12 23.44
N SER A 281 -35.50 -21.02 24.43
CA SER A 281 -35.61 -20.65 25.85
C SER A 281 -34.39 -19.87 26.32
N GLY A 282 -33.17 -20.33 25.96
CA GLY A 282 -31.93 -19.63 26.25
C GLY A 282 -31.85 -18.26 25.56
N THR A 283 -32.22 -18.19 24.29
CA THR A 283 -32.29 -16.95 23.49
C THR A 283 -33.20 -15.90 24.14
N THR A 284 -34.42 -16.30 24.52
CA THR A 284 -35.39 -15.42 25.19
C THR A 284 -34.88 -14.95 26.56
N MET A 285 -34.16 -15.83 27.27
CA MET A 285 -33.55 -15.48 28.56
C MET A 285 -32.38 -14.50 28.40
N ILE A 286 -31.52 -14.68 27.39
CA ILE A 286 -30.45 -13.74 27.04
C ILE A 286 -31.04 -12.36 26.76
N GLU A 287 -32.01 -12.26 25.84
CA GLU A 287 -32.68 -11.01 25.49
C GLU A 287 -33.25 -10.28 26.74
N LYS A 288 -33.99 -11.00 27.59
CA LYS A 288 -34.61 -10.41 28.79
C LYS A 288 -33.58 -9.93 29.83
N ARG A 289 -32.39 -10.53 29.88
CA ARG A 289 -31.34 -10.23 30.86
C ARG A 289 -30.35 -9.16 30.38
N LEU A 290 -29.96 -9.18 29.10
CA LEU A 290 -29.01 -8.22 28.53
C LEU A 290 -29.63 -6.81 28.38
N ARG A 291 -30.93 -6.69 28.04
CA ARG A 291 -31.58 -5.39 27.75
C ARG A 291 -31.44 -4.34 28.86
N LYS A 292 -31.27 -4.77 30.11
CA LYS A 292 -31.16 -3.89 31.30
C LYS A 292 -29.71 -3.59 31.72
N ARG A 293 -28.71 -4.24 31.12
CA ARG A 293 -27.31 -4.24 31.57
C ARG A 293 -26.39 -3.64 30.50
N LYS A 294 -25.38 -2.86 30.93
CA LYS A 294 -24.23 -2.50 30.11
C LYS A 294 -23.29 -3.72 30.10
N VAL A 295 -22.99 -4.26 28.93
CA VAL A 295 -22.26 -5.53 28.76
C VAL A 295 -21.07 -5.38 27.82
N LEU A 296 -20.01 -6.16 28.06
CA LEU A 296 -18.94 -6.45 27.12
C LEU A 296 -19.02 -7.93 26.74
N ILE A 297 -19.23 -8.24 25.47
CA ILE A 297 -19.30 -9.61 24.95
C ILE A 297 -18.31 -9.76 23.81
N VAL A 298 -17.48 -10.80 23.88
CA VAL A 298 -16.61 -11.21 22.78
C VAL A 298 -17.00 -12.61 22.31
N LEU A 299 -17.24 -12.75 21.00
CA LEU A 299 -17.58 -14.00 20.33
C LEU A 299 -16.44 -14.39 19.38
N ASP A 300 -15.70 -15.46 19.68
CA ASP A 300 -14.51 -15.85 18.92
C ASP A 300 -14.73 -17.07 17.99
N ASP A 301 -14.09 -17.06 16.81
CA ASP A 301 -14.20 -18.03 15.71
C ASP A 301 -15.66 -18.38 15.34
N VAL A 302 -16.46 -17.36 15.00
CA VAL A 302 -17.83 -17.56 14.48
C VAL A 302 -17.79 -17.90 12.99
N ASN A 303 -18.49 -18.96 12.56
CA ASN A 303 -18.54 -19.40 11.16
C ASN A 303 -19.95 -19.60 10.56
N LYS A 304 -21.02 -19.51 11.36
CA LYS A 304 -22.41 -19.66 10.90
C LYS A 304 -23.32 -18.59 11.52
N PHE A 305 -24.23 -18.01 10.73
CA PHE A 305 -25.11 -16.94 11.21
C PHE A 305 -26.06 -17.38 12.35
N GLU A 306 -26.45 -18.65 12.39
CA GLU A 306 -27.28 -19.20 13.48
C GLU A 306 -26.58 -19.16 14.86
N GLN A 307 -25.24 -19.19 14.90
CA GLN A 307 -24.48 -18.99 16.15
C GLN A 307 -24.69 -17.58 16.71
N LEU A 308 -24.59 -16.55 15.85
CA LEU A 308 -24.87 -15.16 16.22
C LEU A 308 -26.33 -14.99 16.63
N LYS A 309 -27.26 -15.62 15.91
CA LYS A 309 -28.70 -15.57 16.21
C LYS A 309 -29.04 -16.21 17.56
N ALA A 310 -28.38 -17.30 17.93
CA ALA A 310 -28.55 -17.97 19.21
C ALA A 310 -28.00 -17.16 20.41
N LEU A 311 -26.89 -16.43 20.23
CA LEU A 311 -26.17 -15.74 21.31
C LEU A 311 -26.46 -14.24 21.43
N CYS A 312 -26.73 -13.56 20.31
CA CYS A 312 -26.84 -12.10 20.25
C CYS A 312 -28.02 -11.59 19.40
N GLY A 313 -28.59 -12.41 18.51
CA GLY A 313 -29.88 -12.24 17.83
C GLY A 313 -30.16 -10.90 17.14
N ASN A 314 -30.44 -9.87 17.95
CA ASN A 314 -30.62 -8.50 17.51
C ASN A 314 -29.85 -7.55 18.46
N LEU A 315 -29.13 -6.58 17.92
CA LEU A 315 -28.39 -5.57 18.68
C LEU A 315 -29.27 -4.79 19.69
N ARG A 316 -30.59 -4.74 19.47
CA ARG A 316 -31.60 -4.21 20.42
C ARG A 316 -31.67 -4.98 21.76
N TRP A 317 -31.01 -6.14 21.89
CA TRP A 317 -30.93 -6.90 23.14
C TRP A 317 -29.98 -6.27 24.16
N MET A 318 -29.13 -5.32 23.77
CA MET A 318 -28.12 -4.71 24.65
C MET A 318 -28.45 -3.26 24.96
N ARG A 319 -28.10 -2.79 26.17
CA ARG A 319 -28.25 -1.37 26.57
C ARG A 319 -27.18 -0.51 25.87
N SER A 320 -27.48 0.75 25.55
CA SER A 320 -26.47 1.73 25.10
C SER A 320 -25.24 1.76 26.01
N GLY A 321 -24.06 1.92 25.40
CA GLY A 321 -22.76 1.81 26.05
C GLY A 321 -22.25 0.37 26.19
N SER A 322 -22.99 -0.65 25.70
CA SER A 322 -22.49 -2.03 25.59
C SER A 322 -21.60 -2.20 24.36
N VAL A 323 -20.69 -3.17 24.41
CA VAL A 323 -19.73 -3.48 23.35
C VAL A 323 -19.85 -4.96 22.97
N LEU A 324 -20.01 -5.24 21.68
CA LEU A 324 -19.97 -6.58 21.10
C LEU A 324 -18.78 -6.66 20.12
N ILE A 325 -17.87 -7.60 20.36
CA ILE A 325 -16.78 -7.92 19.45
C ILE A 325 -17.02 -9.32 18.87
N VAL A 326 -16.92 -9.48 17.56
CA VAL A 326 -17.07 -10.77 16.87
C VAL A 326 -15.82 -11.03 16.04
N THR A 327 -15.14 -12.16 16.24
CA THR A 327 -14.06 -12.59 15.34
C THR A 327 -14.59 -13.64 14.35
N THR A 328 -14.16 -13.52 13.09
CA THR A 328 -14.57 -14.48 12.04
C THR A 328 -13.59 -14.49 10.88
N ARG A 329 -13.64 -15.56 10.08
CA ARG A 329 -12.98 -15.64 8.77
C ARG A 329 -13.88 -15.14 7.64
N ASP A 330 -15.19 -15.02 7.89
CA ASP A 330 -16.23 -14.74 6.90
C ASP A 330 -16.87 -13.36 7.14
N VAL A 331 -16.58 -12.40 6.24
CA VAL A 331 -17.08 -11.02 6.36
C VAL A 331 -18.59 -10.91 6.19
N ARG A 332 -19.22 -11.87 5.51
CA ARG A 332 -20.67 -11.85 5.25
C ARG A 332 -21.47 -11.93 6.54
N LEU A 333 -20.97 -12.65 7.54
CA LEU A 333 -21.57 -12.73 8.88
C LEU A 333 -21.60 -11.35 9.57
N LEU A 334 -20.55 -10.55 9.40
CA LEU A 334 -20.45 -9.19 9.94
C LEU A 334 -21.36 -8.21 9.19
N ASN A 335 -21.44 -8.36 7.86
CA ASN A 335 -22.34 -7.58 7.00
C ASN A 335 -23.82 -7.86 7.33
N LEU A 336 -24.19 -9.13 7.56
CA LEU A 336 -25.54 -9.53 7.99
C LEU A 336 -25.88 -9.01 9.39
N LEU A 337 -24.92 -9.00 10.32
CA LEU A 337 -25.06 -8.41 11.65
C LEU A 337 -25.11 -6.87 11.63
N LYS A 338 -24.67 -6.24 10.53
CA LYS A 338 -24.56 -4.78 10.33
C LYS A 338 -23.72 -4.10 11.41
N VAL A 339 -22.50 -4.62 11.63
CA VAL A 339 -21.57 -4.07 12.63
C VAL A 339 -21.17 -2.62 12.32
N ASP A 340 -20.90 -1.82 13.36
CA ASP A 340 -20.48 -0.42 13.22
C ASP A 340 -19.11 -0.27 12.54
N HIS A 341 -18.23 -1.26 12.69
CA HIS A 341 -16.89 -1.29 12.10
C HIS A 341 -16.40 -2.71 11.84
N ILE A 342 -15.74 -2.91 10.70
CA ILE A 342 -15.04 -4.15 10.34
C ILE A 342 -13.53 -3.86 10.34
N PHE A 343 -12.82 -4.37 11.34
CA PHE A 343 -11.37 -4.33 11.40
C PHE A 343 -10.80 -5.50 10.60
N LYS A 344 -10.21 -5.19 9.44
CA LYS A 344 -9.52 -6.17 8.60
C LYS A 344 -8.11 -6.40 9.13
N MET A 345 -7.80 -7.62 9.55
CA MET A 345 -6.44 -8.01 9.92
C MET A 345 -5.50 -7.82 8.72
N LYS A 346 -4.36 -7.17 8.99
CA LYS A 346 -3.22 -7.09 8.09
C LYS A 346 -2.20 -8.14 8.49
N GLU A 347 -1.43 -8.62 7.51
CA GLU A 347 -0.18 -9.33 7.77
C GLU A 347 0.77 -8.45 8.61
N MET A 348 1.69 -9.08 9.33
CA MET A 348 2.77 -8.40 10.05
C MET A 348 3.77 -7.80 9.06
N ASP A 349 4.35 -6.65 9.38
CA ASP A 349 5.46 -6.12 8.58
C ASP A 349 6.75 -6.94 8.78
N GLU A 350 7.78 -6.68 7.96
CA GLU A 350 9.02 -7.47 8.00
C GLU A 350 9.71 -7.41 9.37
N ASN A 351 9.68 -6.26 10.06
CA ASN A 351 10.33 -6.08 11.36
C ASN A 351 9.53 -6.79 12.46
N GLU A 352 8.21 -6.58 12.50
CA GLU A 352 7.30 -7.31 13.39
C GLU A 352 7.46 -8.84 13.20
N SER A 353 7.60 -9.29 11.95
CA SER A 353 7.73 -10.71 11.60
C SER A 353 9.08 -11.29 12.01
N LEU A 354 10.17 -10.55 11.78
CA LEU A 354 11.52 -10.91 12.24
C LEU A 354 11.59 -11.00 13.76
N GLU A 355 10.97 -10.06 14.48
CA GLU A 355 10.92 -10.07 15.95
C GLU A 355 10.17 -11.30 16.48
N LEU A 356 8.93 -11.53 16.02
CA LEU A 356 8.12 -12.66 16.47
C LEU A 356 8.78 -14.00 16.15
N PHE A 357 9.29 -14.18 14.93
CA PHE A 357 10.01 -15.40 14.56
C PHE A 357 11.27 -15.60 15.40
N SER A 358 12.03 -14.53 15.68
CA SER A 358 13.26 -14.63 16.46
C SER A 358 13.00 -15.03 17.92
N TRP A 359 11.89 -14.57 18.52
CA TRP A 359 11.47 -15.03 19.84
C TRP A 359 11.24 -16.54 19.88
N HIS A 360 10.49 -17.10 18.91
CA HIS A 360 10.22 -18.54 18.85
C HIS A 360 11.43 -19.38 18.41
N ALA A 361 12.32 -18.86 17.56
CA ALA A 361 13.47 -19.60 17.02
C ALA A 361 14.75 -19.49 17.88
N PHE A 362 14.93 -18.40 18.62
CA PHE A 362 16.18 -18.11 19.35
C PHE A 362 15.96 -17.70 20.83
N GLY A 363 14.72 -17.55 21.30
CA GLY A 363 14.41 -17.05 22.65
C GLY A 363 14.73 -15.56 22.86
N LYS A 364 14.86 -14.78 21.78
CA LYS A 364 15.19 -13.34 21.83
C LYS A 364 14.64 -12.57 20.63
N ALA A 365 14.35 -11.28 20.81
CA ALA A 365 13.78 -10.40 19.78
C ALA A 365 14.58 -10.27 18.46
N ASN A 366 15.88 -10.59 18.45
CA ASN A 366 16.75 -10.42 17.28
C ASN A 366 17.45 -11.74 16.91
N PRO A 367 17.62 -12.05 15.61
CA PRO A 367 18.30 -13.26 15.17
C PRO A 367 19.77 -13.28 15.61
N ARG A 368 20.43 -14.44 15.46
CA ARG A 368 21.89 -14.52 15.51
C ARG A 368 22.46 -14.07 14.15
N GLU A 369 23.59 -13.37 14.13
CA GLU A 369 24.12 -12.76 12.90
C GLU A 369 24.39 -13.80 11.79
N ASP A 370 24.90 -14.97 12.18
CA ASP A 370 25.19 -16.12 11.33
C ASP A 370 23.93 -16.80 10.72
N PHE A 371 22.74 -16.50 11.26
CA PHE A 371 21.43 -16.94 10.78
C PHE A 371 20.61 -15.84 10.09
N SER A 372 21.13 -14.61 9.96
CA SER A 372 20.36 -13.44 9.49
C SER A 372 19.69 -13.65 8.12
N GLU A 373 20.41 -14.20 7.14
CA GLU A 373 19.89 -14.51 5.80
C GLU A 373 18.81 -15.61 5.83
N LEU A 374 19.07 -16.71 6.54
CA LEU A 374 18.10 -17.81 6.68
C LEU A 374 16.82 -17.35 7.41
N THR A 375 16.97 -16.48 8.42
CA THR A 375 15.85 -15.87 9.15
C THR A 375 14.97 -15.06 8.19
N ARG A 376 15.56 -14.22 7.32
CA ARG A 376 14.81 -13.48 6.30
C ARG A 376 14.12 -14.41 5.30
N ASN A 377 14.78 -15.48 4.86
CA ASN A 377 14.17 -16.46 3.95
C ASN A 377 12.95 -17.15 4.59
N VAL A 378 13.03 -17.56 5.86
CA VAL A 378 11.89 -18.14 6.60
C VAL A 378 10.77 -17.12 6.82
N VAL A 379 11.10 -15.88 7.17
CA VAL A 379 10.10 -14.79 7.33
C VAL A 379 9.41 -14.49 6.00
N SER A 380 10.15 -14.43 4.90
CA SER A 380 9.60 -14.26 3.54
C SER A 380 8.67 -15.39 3.16
N TYR A 381 9.01 -16.65 3.47
CA TYR A 381 8.12 -17.81 3.27
C TYR A 381 6.84 -17.72 4.12
N CYS A 382 6.95 -17.25 5.37
CA CYS A 382 5.81 -17.07 6.27
C CYS A 382 4.85 -15.95 5.81
N GLY A 383 5.30 -14.99 5.01
CA GLY A 383 4.49 -13.91 4.46
C GLY A 383 3.88 -12.96 5.49
N GLY A 384 4.49 -12.85 6.69
CA GLY A 384 3.93 -12.04 7.79
C GLY A 384 2.71 -12.65 8.49
N LEU A 385 2.48 -13.96 8.36
CA LEU A 385 1.42 -14.67 9.08
C LEU A 385 1.89 -15.10 10.49
N PRO A 386 1.33 -14.56 11.60
CA PRO A 386 1.80 -14.85 12.96
C PRO A 386 1.92 -16.34 13.27
N LEU A 387 0.88 -17.12 12.95
CA LEU A 387 0.86 -18.57 13.18
C LEU A 387 1.99 -19.32 12.47
N ALA A 388 2.38 -18.89 11.26
CA ALA A 388 3.45 -19.56 10.52
C ALA A 388 4.82 -19.23 11.13
N LEU A 389 5.02 -17.97 11.53
CA LEU A 389 6.23 -17.50 12.21
C LEU A 389 6.43 -18.24 13.55
N GLU A 390 5.37 -18.40 14.33
CA GLU A 390 5.35 -19.15 15.60
C GLU A 390 5.65 -20.65 15.39
N VAL A 391 4.89 -21.33 14.53
CA VAL A 391 5.03 -22.79 14.31
C VAL A 391 6.39 -23.12 13.70
N ILE A 392 6.85 -22.35 12.71
CA ILE A 392 8.13 -22.63 12.04
C ILE A 392 9.31 -22.18 12.91
N GLY A 393 9.19 -21.08 13.66
CA GLY A 393 10.19 -20.66 14.65
C GLY A 393 10.41 -21.73 15.72
N SER A 394 9.34 -22.21 16.35
CA SER A 394 9.42 -23.29 17.34
C SER A 394 9.89 -24.62 16.73
N TYR A 395 9.59 -24.89 15.45
CA TYR A 395 10.13 -26.05 14.72
C TYR A 395 11.60 -25.88 14.27
N LEU A 396 12.18 -24.68 14.41
CA LEU A 396 13.58 -24.37 14.11
C LEU A 396 14.43 -24.10 15.36
N TYR A 397 13.79 -23.93 16.52
CA TYR A 397 14.42 -23.79 17.82
C TYR A 397 15.46 -24.90 18.07
N GLU A 398 16.61 -24.51 18.63
CA GLU A 398 17.80 -25.34 18.93
C GLU A 398 18.42 -26.15 17.78
N ARG A 399 17.97 -25.98 16.53
CA ARG A 399 18.56 -26.66 15.36
C ARG A 399 19.79 -25.94 14.80
N THR A 400 20.65 -26.73 14.16
CA THR A 400 21.86 -26.27 13.48
C THR A 400 21.53 -25.55 12.16
N LYS A 401 22.49 -24.76 11.66
CA LYS A 401 22.36 -24.03 10.39
C LYS A 401 22.07 -24.94 9.19
N GLN A 402 22.69 -26.11 9.13
CA GLN A 402 22.47 -27.10 8.07
C GLN A 402 21.05 -27.71 8.12
N GLU A 403 20.49 -27.89 9.32
CA GLU A 403 19.11 -28.34 9.49
C GLU A 403 18.11 -27.26 9.07
N TRP A 404 18.41 -25.98 9.31
CA TRP A 404 17.58 -24.86 8.80
C TRP A 404 17.55 -24.82 7.28
N GLU A 405 18.70 -24.96 6.61
CA GLU A 405 18.81 -25.04 5.15
C GLU A 405 18.02 -26.24 4.60
N SER A 406 18.13 -27.40 5.25
CA SER A 406 17.35 -28.60 4.94
C SER A 406 15.83 -28.39 5.10
N VAL A 407 15.39 -27.78 6.21
CA VAL A 407 13.98 -27.47 6.47
C VAL A 407 13.42 -26.47 5.47
N LEU A 408 14.17 -25.43 5.10
CA LEU A 408 13.78 -24.48 4.05
C LEU A 408 13.58 -25.19 2.70
N SER A 409 14.55 -25.97 2.25
CA SER A 409 14.44 -26.74 1.00
C SER A 409 13.28 -27.74 0.98
N LYS A 410 12.89 -28.25 2.16
CA LYS A 410 11.69 -29.08 2.33
C LYS A 410 10.41 -28.24 2.20
N LEU A 411 10.35 -27.08 2.86
CA LEU A 411 9.16 -26.20 2.88
C LEU A 411 8.79 -25.66 1.49
N GLU A 412 9.78 -25.45 0.62
CA GLU A 412 9.56 -25.09 -0.80
C GLU A 412 8.76 -26.14 -1.59
N ARG A 413 8.81 -27.43 -1.18
CA ARG A 413 8.15 -28.54 -1.87
C ARG A 413 6.97 -29.14 -1.10
N ILE A 414 7.06 -29.16 0.23
CA ILE A 414 6.10 -29.77 1.15
C ILE A 414 5.89 -28.81 2.34
N PRO A 415 4.79 -28.03 2.34
CA PRO A 415 4.51 -27.08 3.41
C PRO A 415 4.31 -27.74 4.79
N ASN A 416 4.49 -26.99 5.87
CA ASN A 416 4.36 -27.51 7.23
C ASN A 416 2.91 -27.90 7.58
N ASP A 417 2.71 -29.17 7.96
CA ASP A 417 1.39 -29.77 8.25
C ASP A 417 0.53 -28.99 9.24
N GLN A 418 1.11 -28.48 10.34
CA GLN A 418 0.36 -27.78 11.39
C GLN A 418 -0.15 -26.41 10.91
N VAL A 419 0.67 -25.68 10.14
CA VAL A 419 0.24 -24.44 9.49
C VAL A 419 -0.88 -24.73 8.50
N GLN A 420 -0.71 -25.78 7.70
CA GLN A 420 -1.67 -26.16 6.66
C GLN A 420 -3.02 -26.58 7.24
N GLU A 421 -3.06 -27.37 8.31
CA GLU A 421 -4.32 -27.78 8.97
C GLU A 421 -5.15 -26.56 9.42
N LYS A 422 -4.52 -25.55 10.04
CA LYS A 422 -5.21 -24.36 10.54
C LYS A 422 -5.72 -23.43 9.44
N LEU A 423 -5.02 -23.37 8.30
CA LEU A 423 -5.47 -22.66 7.10
C LEU A 423 -6.64 -23.40 6.43
N ARG A 424 -6.51 -24.73 6.30
CA ARG A 424 -7.43 -25.62 5.58
C ARG A 424 -8.86 -25.60 6.13
N ILE A 425 -9.05 -25.33 7.42
CA ILE A 425 -10.36 -25.07 8.05
C ILE A 425 -11.26 -24.13 7.20
N SER A 426 -10.68 -23.10 6.56
CA SER A 426 -11.46 -22.17 5.73
C SER A 426 -11.95 -22.79 4.41
N PHE A 427 -11.16 -23.70 3.83
CA PHE A 427 -11.42 -24.43 2.59
C PHE A 427 -12.34 -25.63 2.81
N ASP A 428 -12.12 -26.44 3.84
CA ASP A 428 -13.00 -27.56 4.18
C ASP A 428 -14.41 -27.05 4.58
N GLY A 429 -14.51 -25.80 5.04
CA GLY A 429 -15.78 -25.12 5.29
C GLY A 429 -16.46 -24.52 4.06
N LEU A 430 -15.98 -24.76 2.83
CA LEU A 430 -16.70 -24.45 1.58
C LEU A 430 -17.76 -25.53 1.30
N THR A 431 -18.97 -25.11 0.94
CA THR A 431 -20.14 -25.99 0.87
C THR A 431 -20.30 -26.66 -0.48
N GLU A 432 -19.92 -25.99 -1.57
CA GLU A 432 -20.05 -26.54 -2.92
C GLU A 432 -18.68 -26.96 -3.46
N ASP A 433 -18.62 -28.08 -4.17
CA ASP A 433 -17.36 -28.54 -4.77
C ASP A 433 -16.89 -27.59 -5.89
N ASN A 434 -17.81 -26.87 -6.55
CA ASN A 434 -17.50 -25.76 -7.47
C ASN A 434 -16.62 -24.68 -6.81
N GLU A 435 -16.92 -24.28 -5.56
CA GLU A 435 -16.14 -23.28 -4.81
C GLU A 435 -14.71 -23.77 -4.55
N LYS A 436 -14.56 -25.07 -4.26
CA LYS A 436 -13.26 -25.73 -4.03
C LYS A 436 -12.47 -25.83 -5.33
N ASP A 437 -13.09 -26.23 -6.43
CA ASP A 437 -12.42 -26.30 -7.74
C ASP A 437 -12.00 -24.92 -8.26
N ILE A 438 -12.80 -23.86 -8.04
CA ILE A 438 -12.39 -22.47 -8.31
C ILE A 438 -11.16 -22.09 -7.49
N PHE A 439 -11.15 -22.41 -6.19
CA PHE A 439 -10.00 -22.12 -5.32
C PHE A 439 -8.73 -22.82 -5.85
N LEU A 440 -8.82 -24.11 -6.14
CA LEU A 440 -7.70 -24.91 -6.64
C LEU A 440 -7.21 -24.45 -8.04
N ASP A 441 -8.13 -24.08 -8.94
CA ASP A 441 -7.79 -23.49 -10.23
C ASP A 441 -7.03 -22.16 -10.07
N ILE A 442 -7.45 -21.31 -9.12
CA ILE A 442 -6.75 -20.06 -8.81
C ILE A 442 -5.34 -20.35 -8.27
N CYS A 443 -5.18 -21.23 -7.29
CA CYS A 443 -3.88 -21.60 -6.70
C CYS A 443 -2.84 -22.06 -7.75
N CYS A 444 -3.29 -22.76 -8.79
CA CYS A 444 -2.42 -23.31 -9.82
C CYS A 444 -2.17 -22.33 -10.98
N PHE A 445 -3.19 -21.62 -11.47
CA PHE A 445 -3.13 -20.99 -12.80
C PHE A 445 -3.46 -19.48 -12.84
N PHE A 446 -4.24 -18.96 -11.89
CA PHE A 446 -4.88 -17.64 -12.04
C PHE A 446 -4.46 -16.54 -11.04
N ILE A 447 -3.50 -16.79 -10.14
CA ILE A 447 -2.91 -15.74 -9.31
C ILE A 447 -2.33 -14.61 -10.21
N GLY A 448 -2.62 -13.36 -9.87
CA GLY A 448 -2.19 -12.17 -10.60
C GLY A 448 -2.96 -11.86 -11.89
N LYS A 449 -3.97 -12.67 -12.25
CA LYS A 449 -4.86 -12.43 -13.40
C LYS A 449 -6.04 -11.54 -13.01
N ASP A 450 -6.63 -10.86 -14.00
CA ASP A 450 -7.84 -10.05 -13.84
C ASP A 450 -9.06 -10.91 -13.47
N ARG A 451 -9.87 -10.46 -12.50
CA ARG A 451 -11.06 -11.19 -12.00
C ARG A 451 -12.06 -11.52 -13.11
N ALA A 452 -12.36 -10.57 -14.00
CA ALA A 452 -13.38 -10.78 -15.03
C ALA A 452 -12.89 -11.80 -16.07
N TYR A 453 -11.63 -11.70 -16.51
CA TYR A 453 -10.98 -12.69 -17.37
C TYR A 453 -11.01 -14.11 -16.77
N VAL A 454 -10.75 -14.26 -15.47
CA VAL A 454 -10.80 -15.57 -14.79
C VAL A 454 -12.25 -16.06 -14.65
N THR A 455 -13.19 -15.15 -14.35
CA THR A 455 -14.63 -15.47 -14.27
C THR A 455 -15.16 -16.03 -15.58
N ASP A 456 -14.84 -15.42 -16.72
CA ASP A 456 -15.24 -15.89 -18.04
C ASP A 456 -14.79 -17.35 -18.29
N ILE A 457 -13.51 -17.65 -18.01
CA ILE A 457 -12.93 -18.99 -18.20
C ILE A 457 -13.60 -20.03 -17.31
N LEU A 458 -13.73 -19.74 -16.02
CA LEU A 458 -14.27 -20.68 -15.03
C LEU A 458 -15.79 -20.86 -15.16
N ASN A 459 -16.53 -19.84 -15.63
CA ASN A 459 -17.91 -20.00 -16.09
C ASN A 459 -18.00 -20.91 -17.32
N GLY A 460 -17.06 -20.78 -18.27
CA GLY A 460 -16.92 -21.73 -19.39
C GLY A 460 -16.66 -23.18 -18.94
N CYS A 461 -16.01 -23.36 -17.79
CA CYS A 461 -15.83 -24.66 -17.14
C CYS A 461 -17.08 -25.17 -16.39
N GLY A 462 -18.15 -24.38 -16.29
CA GLY A 462 -19.39 -24.71 -15.57
C GLY A 462 -19.37 -24.43 -14.07
N LEU A 463 -18.37 -23.69 -13.54
CA LEU A 463 -18.14 -23.58 -12.10
C LEU A 463 -18.89 -22.43 -11.39
N HIS A 464 -19.70 -21.64 -12.09
CA HIS A 464 -20.41 -20.47 -11.52
C HIS A 464 -19.49 -19.48 -10.78
N ALA A 465 -18.42 -19.07 -11.46
CA ALA A 465 -17.28 -18.38 -10.87
C ALA A 465 -17.58 -17.01 -10.24
N GLU A 466 -18.61 -16.29 -10.68
CA GLU A 466 -18.94 -14.97 -10.14
C GLU A 466 -19.34 -15.03 -8.65
N ILE A 467 -20.15 -16.02 -8.27
CA ILE A 467 -20.51 -16.25 -6.86
C ILE A 467 -19.38 -16.96 -6.11
N GLY A 468 -18.74 -17.96 -6.71
CA GLY A 468 -17.64 -18.70 -6.07
C GLY A 468 -16.45 -17.81 -5.70
N ILE A 469 -15.96 -16.98 -6.63
CA ILE A 469 -14.89 -15.99 -6.36
C ILE A 469 -15.33 -15.01 -5.26
N THR A 470 -16.59 -14.58 -5.26
CA THR A 470 -17.12 -13.69 -4.22
C THR A 470 -17.08 -14.37 -2.84
N ILE A 471 -17.49 -15.62 -2.72
CA ILE A 471 -17.43 -16.39 -1.47
C ILE A 471 -15.99 -16.62 -1.00
N LEU A 472 -15.04 -16.89 -1.91
CA LEU A 472 -13.61 -16.99 -1.57
C LEU A 472 -13.04 -15.66 -1.05
N VAL A 473 -13.50 -14.51 -1.57
CA VAL A 473 -13.15 -13.19 -1.02
C VAL A 473 -13.77 -13.01 0.38
N GLU A 474 -15.06 -13.31 0.54
CA GLU A 474 -15.78 -13.16 1.83
C GLU A 474 -15.09 -13.94 2.95
N ARG A 475 -14.59 -15.15 2.65
CA ARG A 475 -13.91 -16.07 3.57
C ARG A 475 -12.41 -15.82 3.76
N SER A 476 -11.88 -14.71 3.24
CA SER A 476 -10.44 -14.37 3.27
C SER A 476 -9.51 -15.43 2.63
N LEU A 477 -9.99 -16.20 1.66
CA LEU A 477 -9.18 -17.17 0.90
C LEU A 477 -8.46 -16.51 -0.28
N ILE A 478 -9.04 -15.45 -0.85
CA ILE A 478 -8.41 -14.60 -1.87
C ILE A 478 -8.68 -13.11 -1.58
N LYS A 479 -7.88 -12.24 -2.20
CA LYS A 479 -8.03 -10.78 -2.18
C LYS A 479 -8.19 -10.30 -3.63
N VAL A 480 -8.93 -9.21 -3.84
CA VAL A 480 -8.95 -8.50 -5.15
C VAL A 480 -8.27 -7.15 -4.97
N GLU A 481 -7.31 -6.84 -5.83
CA GLU A 481 -6.63 -5.54 -5.85
C GLU A 481 -7.51 -4.43 -6.44
N ARG A 482 -7.12 -3.16 -6.23
CA ARG A 482 -7.77 -2.00 -6.90
C ARG A 482 -7.75 -2.10 -8.42
N ASN A 483 -6.75 -2.76 -9.00
CA ASN A 483 -6.62 -3.01 -10.43
C ASN A 483 -7.42 -4.24 -10.93
N ASN A 484 -8.33 -4.77 -10.11
CA ASN A 484 -9.17 -5.96 -10.36
C ASN A 484 -8.43 -7.31 -10.46
N LYS A 485 -7.14 -7.39 -10.12
CA LYS A 485 -6.40 -8.67 -10.09
C LYS A 485 -6.72 -9.52 -8.87
N LEU A 486 -6.71 -10.84 -9.05
CA LEU A 486 -6.78 -11.83 -7.99
C LEU A 486 -5.41 -11.99 -7.31
N LEU A 487 -5.38 -11.85 -5.99
CA LEU A 487 -4.24 -12.19 -5.13
C LEU A 487 -4.62 -13.28 -4.13
N MET A 488 -3.63 -14.06 -3.74
CA MET A 488 -3.73 -15.10 -2.72
C MET A 488 -2.47 -15.03 -1.85
N HIS A 489 -2.59 -15.33 -0.56
CA HIS A 489 -1.42 -15.44 0.31
C HIS A 489 -0.63 -16.71 -0.07
N ASP A 490 0.71 -16.64 -0.07
CA ASP A 490 1.57 -17.74 -0.52
C ASP A 490 1.28 -19.06 0.22
N LEU A 491 1.22 -19.03 1.55
CA LEU A 491 0.80 -20.21 2.34
C LEU A 491 -0.59 -20.80 1.99
N LEU A 492 -1.54 -20.01 1.45
CA LEU A 492 -2.83 -20.52 0.94
C LEU A 492 -2.71 -21.10 -0.49
N ARG A 493 -1.89 -20.50 -1.34
CA ARG A 493 -1.53 -21.07 -2.65
C ARG A 493 -0.91 -22.44 -2.44
N ASP A 494 0.02 -22.53 -1.49
CA ASP A 494 0.76 -23.73 -1.18
C ASP A 494 -0.12 -24.77 -0.45
N MET A 495 -1.13 -24.32 0.32
CA MET A 495 -2.22 -25.17 0.82
C MET A 495 -3.02 -25.84 -0.29
N GLY A 496 -3.51 -25.07 -1.28
CA GLY A 496 -4.28 -25.62 -2.39
C GLY A 496 -3.47 -26.62 -3.22
N ARG A 497 -2.21 -26.29 -3.47
CA ARG A 497 -1.23 -27.16 -4.14
C ARG A 497 -0.98 -28.44 -3.34
N GLU A 498 -0.80 -28.36 -2.03
CA GLU A 498 -0.61 -29.50 -1.15
C GLU A 498 -1.85 -30.41 -1.08
N ILE A 499 -3.07 -29.86 -1.10
CA ILE A 499 -4.32 -30.63 -1.19
C ILE A 499 -4.33 -31.48 -2.47
N ILE A 500 -3.95 -30.91 -3.62
CA ILE A 500 -3.87 -31.64 -4.89
C ILE A 500 -2.75 -32.69 -4.83
N ARG A 501 -1.57 -32.34 -4.31
CA ARG A 501 -0.44 -33.28 -4.17
C ARG A 501 -0.79 -34.47 -3.27
N ARG A 502 -1.54 -34.26 -2.18
CA ARG A 502 -1.98 -35.34 -1.27
C ARG A 502 -2.97 -36.31 -1.88
N SER A 503 -3.73 -35.91 -2.92
CA SER A 503 -4.63 -36.83 -3.62
C SER A 503 -3.88 -38.01 -4.27
N SER A 504 -2.63 -37.77 -4.69
CA SER A 504 -1.73 -38.79 -5.20
C SER A 504 -0.26 -38.36 -5.00
N PRO A 505 0.37 -38.72 -3.85
CA PRO A 505 1.69 -38.22 -3.52
C PRO A 505 2.79 -38.70 -4.46
N LEU A 506 2.75 -39.96 -4.88
CA LEU A 506 3.81 -40.63 -5.66
C LEU A 506 3.56 -40.67 -7.17
N GLU A 507 2.32 -40.51 -7.62
CA GLU A 507 1.89 -40.71 -9.01
C GLU A 507 1.26 -39.39 -9.53
N PRO A 508 2.06 -38.45 -10.08
CA PRO A 508 1.57 -37.14 -10.52
C PRO A 508 0.46 -37.24 -11.57
N GLU A 509 0.51 -38.23 -12.44
CA GLU A 509 -0.44 -38.46 -13.53
C GLU A 509 -1.89 -38.75 -13.07
N LYS A 510 -2.08 -39.06 -11.78
CA LYS A 510 -3.39 -39.24 -11.14
C LYS A 510 -3.92 -37.98 -10.45
N ARG A 511 -3.15 -36.89 -10.40
CA ARG A 511 -3.57 -35.61 -9.79
C ARG A 511 -4.45 -34.82 -10.76
N SER A 512 -5.40 -34.05 -10.22
CA SER A 512 -6.31 -33.24 -11.06
C SER A 512 -5.62 -32.05 -11.74
N ARG A 513 -4.55 -31.52 -11.15
CA ARG A 513 -3.85 -30.34 -11.64
C ARG A 513 -2.35 -30.55 -11.51
N LEU A 514 -1.60 -30.13 -12.52
CA LEU A 514 -0.14 -30.19 -12.54
C LEU A 514 0.45 -28.81 -12.84
N TRP A 515 1.39 -28.37 -12.01
CA TRP A 515 2.07 -27.06 -12.11
C TRP A 515 3.56 -27.12 -11.78
N VAL A 516 4.05 -28.27 -11.30
CA VAL A 516 5.46 -28.52 -11.01
C VAL A 516 6.12 -28.96 -12.30
N ASN A 517 7.15 -28.24 -12.74
CA ASN A 517 7.80 -28.49 -14.03
C ASN A 517 8.33 -29.93 -14.14
N GLU A 518 9.01 -30.44 -13.11
CA GLU A 518 9.58 -31.79 -13.10
C GLU A 518 8.51 -32.88 -13.28
N ASP A 519 7.39 -32.76 -12.56
CA ASP A 519 6.27 -33.70 -12.62
C ASP A 519 5.64 -33.69 -14.03
N VAL A 520 5.41 -32.49 -14.61
CA VAL A 520 4.83 -32.37 -15.96
C VAL A 520 5.81 -32.86 -17.03
N LEU A 521 7.11 -32.62 -16.87
CA LEU A 521 8.15 -33.14 -17.77
C LEU A 521 8.15 -34.67 -17.80
N GLY A 522 8.07 -35.33 -16.64
CA GLY A 522 7.94 -36.79 -16.55
C GLY A 522 6.67 -37.28 -17.27
N VAL A 523 5.51 -36.74 -16.88
CA VAL A 523 4.20 -37.13 -17.44
C VAL A 523 4.13 -37.00 -18.97
N LEU A 524 4.68 -35.91 -19.53
CA LEU A 524 4.67 -35.67 -20.99
C LEU A 524 5.76 -36.44 -21.75
N THR A 525 6.89 -36.76 -21.13
CA THR A 525 7.98 -37.50 -21.78
C THR A 525 7.70 -39.00 -21.80
N GLU A 526 7.10 -39.53 -20.73
CA GLU A 526 6.80 -40.96 -20.58
C GLU A 526 5.42 -41.36 -21.12
N HIS A 527 4.63 -40.39 -21.61
CA HIS A 527 3.28 -40.61 -22.14
C HIS A 527 2.27 -41.21 -21.14
N ILE A 528 2.47 -40.99 -19.84
CA ILE A 528 1.66 -41.57 -18.75
C ILE A 528 0.44 -40.71 -18.34
N GLY A 529 0.17 -39.60 -19.04
CA GLY A 529 -0.94 -38.69 -18.74
C GLY A 529 -2.31 -39.36 -18.71
N THR A 530 -3.10 -39.13 -17.66
CA THR A 530 -4.42 -39.79 -17.50
C THR A 530 -5.59 -38.81 -17.55
N LYS A 531 -6.80 -39.35 -17.68
CA LYS A 531 -8.08 -38.63 -17.58
C LYS A 531 -8.31 -37.90 -16.25
N ALA A 532 -7.48 -38.09 -15.24
CA ALA A 532 -7.55 -37.34 -13.99
C ALA A 532 -7.13 -35.88 -14.19
N ILE A 533 -6.20 -35.60 -15.12
CA ILE A 533 -5.62 -34.28 -15.33
C ILE A 533 -6.65 -33.36 -16.02
N GLU A 534 -7.05 -32.32 -15.29
CA GLU A 534 -7.95 -31.24 -15.74
C GLU A 534 -7.19 -29.94 -16.06
N GLY A 535 -6.04 -29.71 -15.42
CA GLY A 535 -5.21 -28.54 -15.64
C GLY A 535 -3.73 -28.87 -15.69
N LEU A 536 -3.00 -28.31 -16.65
CA LEU A 536 -1.57 -28.58 -16.86
C LEU A 536 -0.82 -27.27 -17.19
N ALA A 537 0.19 -26.96 -16.38
CA ALA A 537 1.10 -25.84 -16.57
C ALA A 537 2.56 -26.32 -16.70
N LEU A 538 3.25 -25.91 -17.77
CA LEU A 538 4.68 -26.16 -18.00
C LEU A 538 5.38 -24.87 -18.43
N MET A 539 6.37 -24.44 -17.64
CA MET A 539 7.11 -23.19 -17.83
C MET A 539 8.55 -23.48 -18.23
N LEU A 540 8.87 -23.39 -19.52
CA LEU A 540 10.22 -23.63 -20.02
C LEU A 540 10.98 -22.32 -20.28
N GLN A 541 12.29 -22.37 -20.10
CA GLN A 541 13.19 -21.31 -20.51
C GLN A 541 13.13 -21.14 -22.04
N ARG A 542 13.20 -19.90 -22.54
CA ARG A 542 13.14 -19.57 -23.98
C ARG A 542 14.22 -20.27 -24.83
N THR A 543 15.34 -20.66 -24.22
CA THR A 543 16.44 -21.41 -24.85
C THR A 543 16.21 -22.92 -24.89
N SER A 544 15.15 -23.43 -24.26
CA SER A 544 14.79 -24.85 -24.25
C SER A 544 14.55 -25.35 -25.67
N ARG A 545 15.03 -26.57 -25.92
CA ARG A 545 14.83 -27.32 -27.17
C ARG A 545 14.00 -28.59 -26.95
N VAL A 546 13.40 -28.73 -25.76
CA VAL A 546 12.54 -29.87 -25.44
C VAL A 546 11.25 -29.75 -26.24
N CYS A 547 10.90 -30.81 -26.96
CA CYS A 547 9.71 -30.90 -27.78
C CYS A 547 8.97 -32.19 -27.44
N PHE A 548 7.69 -32.09 -27.11
CA PHE A 548 6.87 -33.25 -26.72
C PHE A 548 6.02 -33.73 -27.88
N ASN A 549 5.70 -35.01 -27.89
CA ASN A 549 4.80 -35.58 -28.88
C ASN A 549 3.34 -35.36 -28.42
N THR A 550 2.50 -34.82 -29.30
CA THR A 550 1.08 -34.54 -29.02
C THR A 550 0.29 -35.77 -28.55
N LYS A 551 0.72 -36.99 -28.87
CA LYS A 551 0.14 -38.24 -28.31
C LYS A 551 0.19 -38.32 -26.78
N ALA A 552 1.07 -37.57 -26.10
CA ALA A 552 1.11 -37.53 -24.63
C ALA A 552 -0.19 -36.99 -24.00
N PHE A 553 -1.04 -36.31 -24.77
CA PHE A 553 -2.30 -35.72 -24.30
C PHE A 553 -3.53 -36.57 -24.62
N GLU A 554 -3.39 -37.67 -25.38
CA GLU A 554 -4.49 -38.49 -25.92
C GLU A 554 -5.42 -39.05 -24.82
N GLU A 555 -4.85 -39.47 -23.69
CA GLU A 555 -5.60 -39.99 -22.53
C GLU A 555 -6.01 -38.90 -21.51
N MET A 556 -5.54 -37.65 -21.66
CA MET A 556 -5.90 -36.51 -20.78
C MET A 556 -7.30 -35.94 -21.09
N LYS A 557 -8.30 -36.82 -21.21
CA LYS A 557 -9.64 -36.53 -21.77
C LYS A 557 -10.47 -35.49 -21.01
N ARG A 558 -10.05 -35.06 -19.82
CA ARG A 558 -10.68 -33.99 -19.01
C ARG A 558 -9.91 -32.67 -18.98
N LEU A 559 -8.78 -32.55 -19.68
CA LEU A 559 -7.97 -31.33 -19.69
C LEU A 559 -8.79 -30.14 -20.21
N ARG A 560 -9.02 -29.17 -19.32
CA ARG A 560 -9.78 -27.93 -19.58
C ARG A 560 -8.90 -26.67 -19.47
N LEU A 561 -7.81 -26.71 -18.71
CA LEU A 561 -6.86 -25.60 -18.56
C LEU A 561 -5.47 -26.01 -19.07
N LEU A 562 -4.95 -25.30 -20.08
CA LEU A 562 -3.61 -25.54 -20.63
C LEU A 562 -2.77 -24.28 -20.56
N GLN A 563 -1.61 -24.35 -19.90
CA GLN A 563 -0.69 -23.24 -19.72
C GLN A 563 0.75 -23.60 -20.09
N PHE A 564 1.25 -23.00 -21.16
CA PHE A 564 2.61 -23.19 -21.66
C PHE A 564 3.38 -21.88 -21.77
N ASP A 565 4.66 -21.94 -21.42
CA ASP A 565 5.64 -20.91 -21.73
C ASP A 565 6.82 -21.54 -22.47
N HIS A 566 7.03 -21.13 -23.73
CA HIS A 566 8.05 -21.61 -24.67
C HIS A 566 8.08 -23.14 -24.92
N VAL A 567 6.95 -23.84 -24.69
CA VAL A 567 6.81 -25.28 -24.97
C VAL A 567 6.62 -25.54 -26.47
N GLN A 568 7.28 -26.58 -26.98
CA GLN A 568 7.14 -27.06 -28.36
C GLN A 568 6.42 -28.41 -28.39
N LEU A 569 5.42 -28.55 -29.27
CA LEU A 569 4.75 -29.82 -29.55
C LEU A 569 4.94 -30.24 -31.01
N ALA A 570 5.18 -31.53 -31.22
CA ALA A 570 5.29 -32.18 -32.53
C ALA A 570 4.27 -33.31 -32.67
N GLY A 571 3.84 -33.58 -33.92
CA GLY A 571 2.81 -34.56 -34.22
C GLY A 571 1.47 -33.93 -34.56
N ASP A 572 0.40 -34.73 -34.41
CA ASP A 572 -0.96 -34.35 -34.77
C ASP A 572 -1.67 -33.62 -33.61
N TYR A 573 -2.28 -32.47 -33.88
CA TYR A 573 -2.96 -31.67 -32.84
C TYR A 573 -4.37 -32.20 -32.53
N GLU A 574 -4.87 -33.22 -33.24
CA GLU A 574 -6.13 -33.92 -32.87
C GLU A 574 -6.02 -34.68 -31.53
N PHE A 575 -4.80 -35.04 -31.10
CA PHE A 575 -4.55 -35.65 -29.80
C PHE A 575 -4.71 -34.66 -28.63
N LEU A 576 -4.84 -33.35 -28.88
CA LEU A 576 -5.13 -32.37 -27.83
C LEU A 576 -6.62 -32.40 -27.44
N PRO A 577 -6.96 -32.37 -26.13
CA PRO A 577 -8.33 -32.60 -25.68
C PRO A 577 -9.35 -31.56 -26.16
N LYS A 578 -10.48 -32.04 -26.70
CA LYS A 578 -11.57 -31.22 -27.27
C LYS A 578 -12.33 -30.36 -26.24
N HIS A 579 -12.11 -30.58 -24.95
CA HIS A 579 -12.80 -29.90 -23.85
C HIS A 579 -12.03 -28.72 -23.25
N LEU A 580 -10.90 -28.33 -23.85
CA LEU A 580 -10.16 -27.12 -23.45
C LEU A 580 -11.08 -25.89 -23.38
N ARG A 581 -10.94 -25.12 -22.29
CA ARG A 581 -11.64 -23.85 -22.03
C ARG A 581 -10.69 -22.67 -22.01
N TRP A 582 -9.43 -22.90 -21.67
CA TRP A 582 -8.38 -21.89 -21.69
C TRP A 582 -7.09 -22.46 -22.26
N VAL A 583 -6.54 -21.74 -23.24
CA VAL A 583 -5.23 -22.03 -23.84
C VAL A 583 -4.35 -20.81 -23.65
N TYR A 584 -3.41 -20.91 -22.71
CA TYR A 584 -2.28 -19.99 -22.59
C TYR A 584 -1.05 -20.64 -23.19
N TRP A 585 -0.45 -20.02 -24.18
CA TRP A 585 0.74 -20.55 -24.85
C TRP A 585 1.67 -19.41 -25.26
N GLN A 586 2.43 -18.93 -24.29
CA GLN A 586 3.44 -17.90 -24.52
C GLN A 586 4.59 -18.48 -25.37
N GLY A 587 5.00 -17.76 -26.41
CA GLY A 587 6.03 -18.20 -27.34
C GLY A 587 5.58 -19.32 -28.29
N PHE A 588 4.30 -19.37 -28.68
CA PHE A 588 3.77 -20.41 -29.59
C PHE A 588 4.64 -20.53 -30.87
N PRO A 589 5.17 -21.72 -31.20
CA PRO A 589 6.30 -21.83 -32.13
C PRO A 589 5.91 -21.82 -33.61
N LEU A 590 4.67 -22.14 -33.97
CA LEU A 590 4.24 -22.32 -35.35
C LEU A 590 3.83 -21.00 -36.03
N LYS A 591 3.85 -21.00 -37.37
CA LYS A 591 3.49 -19.84 -38.22
C LYS A 591 1.99 -19.60 -38.34
N TYR A 592 1.18 -20.59 -37.97
CA TYR A 592 -0.27 -20.59 -37.93
C TYR A 592 -0.72 -21.63 -36.90
N ILE A 593 -1.90 -21.45 -36.30
CA ILE A 593 -2.55 -22.48 -35.49
C ILE A 593 -2.97 -23.62 -36.44
N PRO A 594 -2.67 -24.89 -36.14
CA PRO A 594 -3.05 -26.02 -36.98
C PRO A 594 -4.57 -26.19 -37.09
N ASP A 595 -5.09 -26.40 -38.30
CA ASP A 595 -6.54 -26.53 -38.57
C ASP A 595 -7.18 -27.76 -37.88
N ASN A 596 -6.37 -28.71 -37.39
CA ASN A 596 -6.74 -29.91 -36.65
C ASN A 596 -6.69 -29.75 -35.12
N PHE A 597 -6.22 -28.60 -34.60
CA PHE A 597 -6.31 -28.29 -33.18
C PHE A 597 -7.74 -27.88 -32.83
N ASN A 598 -8.48 -28.73 -32.09
CA ASN A 598 -9.84 -28.38 -31.67
C ASN A 598 -9.83 -27.27 -30.61
N LEU A 599 -10.46 -26.15 -30.94
CA LEU A 599 -10.59 -24.96 -30.09
C LEU A 599 -12.06 -24.53 -29.90
N GLU A 600 -13.03 -25.35 -30.34
CA GLU A 600 -14.46 -24.98 -30.48
C GLU A 600 -15.09 -24.55 -29.13
N ASN A 601 -14.64 -25.17 -28.04
CA ASN A 601 -15.09 -24.90 -26.67
C ASN A 601 -14.21 -23.89 -25.90
N VAL A 602 -13.15 -23.34 -26.51
CA VAL A 602 -12.19 -22.48 -25.82
C VAL A 602 -12.76 -21.07 -25.62
N VAL A 603 -12.77 -20.59 -24.38
CA VAL A 603 -13.25 -19.26 -24.00
C VAL A 603 -12.17 -18.20 -24.12
N ALA A 604 -10.91 -18.55 -23.83
CA ALA A 604 -9.79 -17.63 -23.90
C ALA A 604 -8.53 -18.25 -24.50
N ILE A 605 -7.97 -17.56 -25.49
CA ILE A 605 -6.69 -17.87 -26.13
C ILE A 605 -5.71 -16.73 -25.82
N ASP A 606 -4.65 -17.02 -25.05
CA ASP A 606 -3.53 -16.11 -24.75
C ASP A 606 -2.24 -16.70 -25.33
N MET A 607 -1.93 -16.33 -26.58
CA MET A 607 -0.73 -16.75 -27.31
C MET A 607 0.19 -15.55 -27.55
N ARG A 608 0.68 -14.96 -26.46
CA ARG A 608 1.62 -13.83 -26.52
C ARG A 608 3.03 -14.25 -26.97
N HIS A 609 3.75 -13.32 -27.59
CA HIS A 609 5.12 -13.51 -28.11
C HIS A 609 5.24 -14.62 -29.17
N SER A 610 4.18 -14.89 -29.93
CA SER A 610 4.11 -16.04 -30.84
C SER A 610 4.78 -15.81 -32.20
N ASN A 611 5.15 -16.92 -32.85
CA ASN A 611 5.71 -16.94 -34.21
C ASN A 611 4.64 -16.90 -35.33
N LEU A 612 3.37 -16.68 -34.97
CA LEU A 612 2.24 -16.61 -35.89
C LEU A 612 2.47 -15.52 -36.95
N LYS A 613 2.24 -15.87 -38.22
CA LYS A 613 2.16 -14.94 -39.36
C LYS A 613 0.71 -14.62 -39.73
N LEU A 614 -0.12 -15.66 -39.67
CA LEU A 614 -1.58 -15.63 -39.73
C LEU A 614 -2.08 -16.47 -38.54
N VAL A 615 -3.29 -16.22 -38.05
CA VAL A 615 -3.79 -16.94 -36.88
C VAL A 615 -4.18 -18.38 -37.25
N TRP A 616 -4.98 -18.56 -38.29
CA TRP A 616 -5.35 -19.87 -38.88
C TRP A 616 -5.35 -19.78 -40.41
N LYS A 617 -5.27 -20.93 -41.09
CA LYS A 617 -5.45 -20.98 -42.56
C LYS A 617 -6.93 -21.04 -42.92
N ASN A 618 -7.65 -21.97 -42.27
CA ASN A 618 -9.08 -22.14 -42.43
C ASN A 618 -9.75 -21.82 -41.09
N SER A 619 -10.70 -20.89 -41.08
CA SER A 619 -11.41 -20.52 -39.86
C SER A 619 -12.55 -21.53 -39.58
N ARG A 620 -12.61 -22.05 -38.36
CA ARG A 620 -13.75 -22.81 -37.82
C ARG A 620 -14.58 -21.92 -36.90
N LEU A 621 -15.86 -22.26 -36.70
CA LEU A 621 -16.75 -21.60 -35.75
C LEU A 621 -16.25 -21.82 -34.30
N LEU A 622 -15.85 -20.74 -33.63
CA LEU A 622 -15.41 -20.74 -32.22
C LEU A 622 -16.46 -19.99 -31.38
N GLU A 623 -17.63 -20.60 -31.22
CA GLU A 623 -18.78 -19.97 -30.55
C GLU A 623 -18.49 -19.61 -29.08
N SER A 624 -17.64 -20.38 -28.39
CA SER A 624 -17.29 -20.12 -26.99
C SER A 624 -16.27 -18.98 -26.80
N LEU A 625 -15.56 -18.53 -27.85
CA LEU A 625 -14.38 -17.69 -27.71
C LEU A 625 -14.74 -16.23 -27.38
N LYS A 626 -14.43 -15.83 -26.14
CA LYS A 626 -14.58 -14.45 -25.64
C LYS A 626 -13.30 -13.62 -25.73
N VAL A 627 -12.12 -14.23 -25.56
CA VAL A 627 -10.85 -13.50 -25.47
C VAL A 627 -9.79 -14.05 -26.42
N LEU A 628 -9.27 -13.18 -27.29
CA LEU A 628 -8.15 -13.47 -28.18
C LEU A 628 -7.02 -12.47 -27.92
N ASN A 629 -5.94 -12.96 -27.31
CA ASN A 629 -4.74 -12.18 -27.00
C ASN A 629 -3.52 -12.77 -27.72
N LEU A 630 -3.02 -12.06 -28.73
CA LEU A 630 -1.83 -12.42 -29.50
C LEU A 630 -0.71 -11.38 -29.35
N SER A 631 -0.72 -10.58 -28.28
CA SER A 631 0.20 -9.46 -28.08
C SER A 631 1.67 -9.88 -28.22
N HIS A 632 2.51 -8.99 -28.73
CA HIS A 632 3.94 -9.18 -29.01
C HIS A 632 4.25 -10.25 -30.08
N SER A 633 3.26 -10.71 -30.85
CA SER A 633 3.47 -11.58 -32.02
C SER A 633 4.06 -10.78 -33.18
N ARG A 634 5.38 -10.61 -33.17
CA ARG A 634 6.12 -9.70 -34.07
C ARG A 634 5.96 -10.01 -35.55
N TYR A 635 5.60 -11.24 -35.92
CA TYR A 635 5.46 -11.67 -37.32
C TYR A 635 4.03 -11.68 -37.84
N LEU A 636 3.03 -11.39 -36.99
CA LEU A 636 1.61 -11.40 -37.38
C LEU A 636 1.37 -10.28 -38.37
N VAL A 637 0.92 -10.61 -39.59
CA VAL A 637 0.77 -9.66 -40.71
C VAL A 637 -0.65 -9.08 -40.75
N GLY A 638 -1.66 -9.93 -40.54
CA GLY A 638 -3.07 -9.54 -40.52
C GLY A 638 -3.85 -10.26 -39.42
N THR A 639 -5.01 -9.73 -39.06
CA THR A 639 -5.96 -10.38 -38.15
C THR A 639 -6.72 -11.51 -38.86
N PRO A 640 -7.36 -12.45 -38.14
CA PRO A 640 -8.17 -13.47 -38.79
C PRO A 640 -9.49 -12.89 -39.34
N ASP A 641 -10.21 -13.69 -40.13
CA ASP A 641 -11.64 -13.48 -40.31
C ASP A 641 -12.38 -13.71 -38.99
N PHE A 642 -13.19 -12.73 -38.59
CA PHE A 642 -13.98 -12.70 -37.38
C PHE A 642 -15.40 -13.26 -37.54
N THR A 643 -15.85 -13.57 -38.77
CA THR A 643 -17.22 -14.06 -39.04
C THR A 643 -17.59 -15.30 -38.21
N ASN A 644 -16.60 -16.12 -37.91
CA ASN A 644 -16.72 -17.35 -37.13
C ASN A 644 -16.44 -17.19 -35.61
N LEU A 645 -16.32 -15.96 -35.10
CA LEU A 645 -16.01 -15.66 -33.69
C LEU A 645 -17.14 -14.84 -33.01
N PRO A 646 -18.42 -15.25 -33.10
CA PRO A 646 -19.57 -14.37 -32.83
C PRO A 646 -19.60 -13.77 -31.41
N ASN A 647 -19.04 -14.47 -30.43
CA ASN A 647 -19.05 -14.06 -29.02
C ASN A 647 -17.74 -13.41 -28.54
N LEU A 648 -16.87 -12.97 -29.44
CA LEU A 648 -15.60 -12.34 -29.06
C LEU A 648 -15.82 -10.99 -28.37
N GLU A 649 -15.42 -10.90 -27.10
CA GLU A 649 -15.53 -9.71 -26.24
C GLU A 649 -14.25 -8.87 -26.18
N LYS A 650 -13.07 -9.49 -26.28
CA LYS A 650 -11.77 -8.83 -26.03
C LYS A 650 -10.73 -9.26 -27.08
N LEU A 651 -10.27 -8.32 -27.91
CA LEU A 651 -9.20 -8.51 -28.90
C LEU A 651 -7.94 -7.72 -28.49
N ILE A 652 -6.83 -8.41 -28.24
CA ILE A 652 -5.60 -7.82 -27.71
C ILE A 652 -4.40 -8.20 -28.59
N LEU A 653 -3.92 -7.25 -29.38
CA LEU A 653 -2.82 -7.39 -30.36
C LEU A 653 -1.70 -6.36 -30.10
N LYS A 654 -1.48 -5.98 -28.83
CA LYS A 654 -0.46 -5.00 -28.44
C LYS A 654 0.93 -5.42 -28.95
N ASP A 655 1.70 -4.50 -29.54
CA ASP A 655 3.08 -4.69 -30.01
C ASP A 655 3.23 -5.79 -31.09
N CYS A 656 2.18 -6.03 -31.88
CA CYS A 656 2.26 -6.79 -33.12
C CYS A 656 2.82 -5.90 -34.24
N GLN A 657 4.15 -5.73 -34.26
CA GLN A 657 4.84 -4.72 -35.09
C GLN A 657 4.70 -4.93 -36.60
N SER A 658 4.54 -6.16 -37.09
CA SER A 658 4.29 -6.46 -38.51
C SER A 658 2.81 -6.38 -38.92
N LEU A 659 1.89 -6.13 -37.98
CA LEU A 659 0.46 -6.09 -38.27
C LEU A 659 0.19 -4.87 -39.17
N CYS A 660 -0.19 -5.11 -40.42
CA CYS A 660 -0.42 -4.07 -41.42
C CYS A 660 -1.91 -3.84 -41.74
N GLU A 661 -2.75 -4.84 -41.49
CA GLU A 661 -4.20 -4.83 -41.76
C GLU A 661 -5.04 -5.47 -40.65
N VAL A 662 -6.28 -5.00 -40.51
CA VAL A 662 -7.33 -5.64 -39.69
C VAL A 662 -8.50 -5.99 -40.62
N HIS A 663 -8.99 -7.22 -40.51
CA HIS A 663 -10.00 -7.78 -41.40
C HIS A 663 -11.37 -7.10 -41.25
N GLN A 664 -12.05 -6.85 -42.37
CA GLN A 664 -13.29 -6.06 -42.39
C GLN A 664 -14.45 -6.68 -41.58
N SER A 665 -14.51 -8.00 -41.45
CA SER A 665 -15.56 -8.68 -40.66
C SER A 665 -15.49 -8.39 -39.16
N ILE A 666 -14.47 -7.68 -38.65
CA ILE A 666 -14.45 -7.20 -37.26
C ILE A 666 -15.72 -6.41 -36.92
N GLY A 667 -16.29 -5.67 -37.88
CA GLY A 667 -17.53 -4.91 -37.70
C GLY A 667 -18.81 -5.74 -37.51
N HIS A 668 -18.75 -7.06 -37.68
CA HIS A 668 -19.88 -7.96 -37.42
C HIS A 668 -19.94 -8.43 -35.96
N LEU A 669 -18.91 -8.15 -35.14
CA LEU A 669 -18.83 -8.62 -33.75
C LEU A 669 -19.73 -7.78 -32.82
N SER A 670 -20.94 -8.27 -32.55
CA SER A 670 -21.91 -7.59 -31.68
C SER A 670 -21.48 -7.48 -30.22
N ASN A 671 -20.61 -8.38 -29.74
CA ASN A 671 -20.27 -8.52 -28.33
C ASN A 671 -18.89 -7.93 -27.96
N LEU A 672 -18.16 -7.37 -28.93
CA LEU A 672 -16.80 -6.89 -28.74
C LEU A 672 -16.77 -5.62 -27.88
N LEU A 673 -16.15 -5.71 -26.69
CA LEU A 673 -16.08 -4.64 -25.68
C LEU A 673 -14.73 -3.89 -25.70
N LEU A 674 -13.64 -4.58 -26.04
CA LEU A 674 -12.28 -4.02 -26.01
C LEU A 674 -11.45 -4.43 -27.24
N ILE A 675 -10.86 -3.43 -27.89
CA ILE A 675 -9.82 -3.58 -28.92
C ILE A 675 -8.55 -2.89 -28.44
N ASN A 676 -7.43 -3.62 -28.43
CA ASN A 676 -6.12 -3.08 -28.10
C ASN A 676 -5.08 -3.43 -29.17
N LEU A 677 -4.73 -2.44 -29.99
CA LEU A 677 -3.73 -2.48 -31.06
C LEU A 677 -2.48 -1.66 -30.70
N LYS A 678 -2.26 -1.36 -29.41
CA LYS A 678 -1.17 -0.47 -28.96
C LYS A 678 0.19 -0.89 -29.52
N ASN A 679 0.93 0.02 -30.14
CA ASN A 679 2.24 -0.18 -30.78
C ASN A 679 2.23 -1.12 -32.02
N CYS A 680 1.10 -1.27 -32.73
CA CYS A 680 1.10 -1.85 -34.08
C CYS A 680 1.61 -0.83 -35.10
N THR A 681 2.93 -0.65 -35.17
CA THR A 681 3.60 0.40 -35.97
C THR A 681 3.51 0.20 -37.48
N SER A 682 3.18 -0.99 -37.97
CA SER A 682 2.93 -1.24 -39.41
C SER A 682 1.48 -1.00 -39.84
N LEU A 683 0.55 -0.83 -38.91
CA LEU A 683 -0.88 -0.74 -39.19
C LEU A 683 -1.19 0.61 -39.83
N THR A 684 -1.60 0.61 -41.10
CA THR A 684 -1.76 1.85 -41.88
C THR A 684 -3.13 2.50 -41.68
N ASN A 685 -4.20 1.70 -41.59
CA ASN A 685 -5.56 2.19 -41.48
C ASN A 685 -6.40 1.22 -40.65
N LEU A 686 -7.51 1.71 -40.10
CA LEU A 686 -8.56 0.86 -39.55
C LEU A 686 -9.59 0.51 -40.65
N PRO A 687 -10.15 -0.71 -40.68
CA PRO A 687 -11.19 -1.08 -41.63
C PRO A 687 -12.47 -0.29 -41.36
N LYS A 688 -13.13 0.27 -42.39
CA LYS A 688 -14.36 1.08 -42.22
C LYS A 688 -15.44 0.38 -41.40
N MET A 689 -15.53 -0.94 -41.48
CA MET A 689 -16.51 -1.72 -40.72
C MET A 689 -16.25 -1.71 -39.20
N ILE A 690 -15.04 -1.39 -38.71
CA ILE A 690 -14.77 -1.27 -37.26
C ILE A 690 -15.70 -0.26 -36.58
N TYR A 691 -16.11 0.79 -37.29
CA TYR A 691 -16.94 1.85 -36.76
C TYR A 691 -18.40 1.44 -36.52
N LYS A 692 -18.83 0.30 -37.08
CA LYS A 692 -20.16 -0.30 -36.84
C LYS A 692 -20.27 -1.04 -35.51
N LEU A 693 -19.19 -1.15 -34.74
CA LEU A 693 -19.14 -1.84 -33.45
C LEU A 693 -19.93 -1.10 -32.37
N LYS A 694 -21.21 -1.45 -32.20
CA LYS A 694 -22.11 -0.79 -31.24
C LYS A 694 -21.76 -1.00 -29.77
N SER A 695 -21.17 -2.15 -29.42
CA SER A 695 -20.89 -2.55 -28.02
C SER A 695 -19.46 -2.20 -27.54
N LEU A 696 -18.60 -1.73 -28.44
CA LEU A 696 -17.20 -1.43 -28.13
C LEU A 696 -17.12 -0.28 -27.12
N LYS A 697 -16.49 -0.53 -25.96
CA LYS A 697 -16.30 0.47 -24.90
C LYS A 697 -14.92 1.10 -24.94
N THR A 698 -13.89 0.31 -25.30
CA THR A 698 -12.49 0.75 -25.25
C THR A 698 -11.77 0.44 -26.55
N LEU A 699 -11.24 1.48 -27.19
CA LEU A 699 -10.38 1.39 -28.37
C LEU A 699 -9.00 1.98 -28.07
N ILE A 700 -7.96 1.14 -28.13
CA ILE A 700 -6.57 1.56 -27.93
C ILE A 700 -5.79 1.33 -29.23
N ILE A 701 -5.34 2.41 -29.85
CA ILE A 701 -4.48 2.44 -31.04
C ILE A 701 -3.18 3.23 -30.83
N SER A 702 -2.85 3.57 -29.57
CA SER A 702 -1.64 4.35 -29.27
C SER A 702 -0.37 3.68 -29.82
N GLY A 703 0.52 4.43 -30.47
CA GLY A 703 1.76 3.91 -31.08
C GLY A 703 1.56 3.30 -32.47
N CYS A 704 0.35 3.35 -33.04
CA CYS A 704 0.11 3.06 -34.45
C CYS A 704 0.50 4.27 -35.30
N SER A 705 1.80 4.53 -35.44
CA SER A 705 2.35 5.73 -36.08
C SER A 705 1.98 5.94 -37.55
N LYS A 706 1.49 4.91 -38.25
CA LYS A 706 1.04 5.00 -39.65
C LYS A 706 -0.47 5.26 -39.81
N ILE A 707 -1.27 5.20 -38.74
CA ILE A 707 -2.68 5.63 -38.79
C ILE A 707 -2.70 7.15 -38.80
N ASP A 708 -3.09 7.76 -39.92
CA ASP A 708 -3.04 9.21 -40.16
C ASP A 708 -4.40 9.93 -40.10
N LYS A 709 -5.49 9.16 -40.01
CA LYS A 709 -6.86 9.67 -39.85
C LYS A 709 -7.76 8.71 -39.07
N LEU A 710 -8.86 9.26 -38.55
CA LEU A 710 -10.03 8.54 -38.09
C LEU A 710 -11.24 9.01 -38.91
N GLU A 711 -12.15 8.11 -39.28
CA GLU A 711 -13.27 8.44 -40.18
C GLU A 711 -14.49 8.99 -39.40
N GLU A 712 -15.32 9.79 -40.08
CA GLU A 712 -16.60 10.30 -39.53
C GLU A 712 -17.59 9.18 -39.13
N ASP A 713 -17.41 7.97 -39.65
CA ASP A 713 -18.20 6.79 -39.28
C ASP A 713 -18.13 6.45 -37.77
N MET A 714 -17.12 6.95 -37.02
CA MET A 714 -17.01 6.75 -35.56
C MET A 714 -18.26 7.12 -34.75
N VAL A 715 -19.14 7.99 -35.27
CA VAL A 715 -20.43 8.32 -34.62
C VAL A 715 -21.34 7.09 -34.45
N GLN A 716 -21.10 6.01 -35.21
CA GLN A 716 -21.82 4.74 -35.13
C GLN A 716 -21.39 3.86 -33.94
N MET A 717 -20.28 4.18 -33.26
CA MET A 717 -19.80 3.45 -32.08
C MET A 717 -20.56 3.87 -30.80
N GLU A 718 -21.83 3.50 -30.71
CA GLU A 718 -22.79 3.95 -29.69
C GLU A 718 -22.30 3.78 -28.23
N SER A 719 -21.52 2.74 -27.91
CA SER A 719 -21.04 2.45 -26.54
C SER A 719 -19.61 2.90 -26.23
N LEU A 720 -18.89 3.56 -27.15
CA LEU A 720 -17.47 3.88 -26.95
C LEU A 720 -17.29 4.90 -25.83
N THR A 721 -16.67 4.48 -24.72
CA THR A 721 -16.38 5.35 -23.56
C THR A 721 -14.95 5.88 -23.56
N THR A 722 -14.02 5.12 -24.15
CA THR A 722 -12.57 5.32 -23.95
C THR A 722 -11.82 5.16 -25.28
N LEU A 723 -11.22 6.24 -25.76
CA LEU A 723 -10.36 6.26 -26.95
C LEU A 723 -8.92 6.64 -26.54
N ILE A 724 -7.95 5.78 -26.83
CA ILE A 724 -6.53 6.05 -26.55
C ILE A 724 -5.71 5.86 -27.83
N ALA A 725 -5.23 6.97 -28.38
CA ALA A 725 -4.61 7.05 -29.71
C ALA A 725 -3.31 7.91 -29.71
N ASN A 726 -2.58 7.89 -28.59
CA ASN A 726 -1.32 8.62 -28.43
C ASN A 726 -0.21 8.10 -29.37
N ASN A 727 0.67 8.95 -29.87
CA ASN A 727 1.78 8.58 -30.77
C ASN A 727 1.29 7.87 -32.05
N THR A 728 0.16 8.33 -32.58
CA THR A 728 -0.34 8.00 -33.93
C THR A 728 0.09 9.08 -34.92
N GLY A 729 -0.13 8.84 -36.22
CA GLY A 729 0.08 9.85 -37.26
C GLY A 729 -1.13 10.76 -37.50
N ILE A 730 -2.17 10.67 -36.66
CA ILE A 730 -3.47 11.32 -36.88
C ILE A 730 -3.29 12.83 -36.97
N LYS A 731 -3.70 13.43 -38.10
CA LYS A 731 -3.55 14.88 -38.36
C LYS A 731 -4.83 15.69 -38.12
N GLN A 732 -5.99 15.05 -38.23
CA GLN A 732 -7.30 15.65 -37.99
C GLN A 732 -8.19 14.67 -37.23
N VAL A 733 -8.98 15.19 -36.29
CA VAL A 733 -9.96 14.42 -35.50
C VAL A 733 -11.32 14.61 -36.15
N PRO A 734 -12.05 13.54 -36.51
CA PRO A 734 -13.37 13.67 -37.12
C PRO A 734 -14.38 14.30 -36.16
N PHE A 735 -15.29 15.09 -36.72
CA PHE A 735 -16.38 15.78 -36.00
C PHE A 735 -17.28 14.79 -35.26
N SER A 736 -17.39 13.55 -35.75
CA SER A 736 -18.04 12.42 -35.12
C SER A 736 -17.63 12.14 -33.66
N ILE A 737 -16.36 12.35 -33.30
CA ILE A 737 -15.87 12.20 -31.92
C ILE A 737 -16.50 13.26 -31.01
N ILE A 738 -16.66 14.48 -31.51
CA ILE A 738 -17.26 15.62 -30.81
C ILE A 738 -18.78 15.43 -30.66
N ARG A 739 -19.43 14.81 -31.66
CA ARG A 739 -20.87 14.49 -31.65
C ARG A 739 -21.21 13.24 -30.85
N SER A 740 -20.23 12.47 -30.39
CA SER A 740 -20.47 11.25 -29.62
C SER A 740 -21.02 11.55 -28.23
N LYS A 741 -22.07 10.80 -27.84
CA LYS A 741 -22.75 10.96 -26.54
C LYS A 741 -22.22 10.04 -25.44
N SER A 742 -21.30 9.14 -25.79
CA SER A 742 -20.80 8.04 -24.95
C SER A 742 -19.34 8.21 -24.50
N ILE A 743 -18.51 8.90 -25.28
CA ILE A 743 -17.07 9.03 -25.00
C ILE A 743 -16.85 9.93 -23.78
N GLY A 744 -16.25 9.38 -22.73
CA GLY A 744 -15.88 10.09 -21.50
C GLY A 744 -14.38 10.40 -21.38
N TYR A 745 -13.54 9.63 -22.08
CA TYR A 745 -12.08 9.76 -22.05
C TYR A 745 -11.47 9.66 -23.46
N ILE A 746 -10.64 10.64 -23.82
CA ILE A 746 -9.92 10.72 -25.10
C ILE A 746 -8.45 11.07 -24.82
N SER A 747 -7.53 10.36 -25.47
CA SER A 747 -6.09 10.64 -25.43
C SER A 747 -5.54 10.63 -26.86
N LEU A 748 -5.04 11.79 -27.33
CA LEU A 748 -4.63 12.06 -28.73
C LEU A 748 -3.30 12.84 -28.80
N CYS A 749 -2.31 12.43 -28.01
CA CYS A 749 -0.96 13.02 -28.08
C CYS A 749 -0.21 12.51 -29.34
N GLY A 750 0.71 13.27 -29.95
CA GLY A 750 1.18 12.96 -31.32
C GLY A 750 2.65 13.32 -31.63
N TYR A 751 3.21 12.67 -32.67
CA TYR A 751 4.62 12.73 -33.06
C TYR A 751 5.01 14.07 -33.73
N GLU A 752 6.28 14.46 -33.61
CA GLU A 752 6.98 15.63 -34.19
C GLU A 752 6.11 16.64 -34.97
N GLY A 753 5.65 17.69 -34.28
CA GLY A 753 5.13 18.92 -34.91
C GLY A 753 3.80 18.82 -35.65
N LEU A 754 3.15 17.65 -35.72
CA LEU A 754 1.87 17.48 -36.44
C LEU A 754 0.61 17.63 -35.57
N ALA A 755 0.77 17.84 -34.26
CA ALA A 755 -0.34 18.17 -33.37
C ALA A 755 -0.95 19.57 -33.62
N CYS A 756 -0.30 20.40 -34.45
CA CYS A 756 -0.65 21.79 -34.71
C CYS A 756 -2.05 22.01 -35.30
N ASP A 757 -2.57 21.09 -36.12
CA ASP A 757 -3.86 21.25 -36.80
C ASP A 757 -5.03 20.52 -36.09
N LEU A 758 -4.71 19.54 -35.23
CA LEU A 758 -5.70 18.73 -34.50
C LEU A 758 -6.56 19.56 -33.55
N PHE A 759 -5.92 20.46 -32.80
CA PHE A 759 -6.58 21.17 -31.72
C PHE A 759 -7.19 22.51 -32.11
N PRO A 760 -6.64 23.32 -33.04
CA PRO A 760 -7.41 24.40 -33.66
C PRO A 760 -8.65 23.89 -34.39
N SER A 761 -8.62 22.71 -35.02
CA SER A 761 -9.83 22.15 -35.66
C SER A 761 -10.84 21.57 -34.67
N LEU A 762 -10.40 20.92 -33.58
CA LEU A 762 -11.28 20.57 -32.46
C LEU A 762 -11.89 21.82 -31.80
N ILE A 763 -11.07 22.81 -31.46
CA ILE A 763 -11.50 24.05 -30.78
C ILE A 763 -12.36 24.92 -31.71
N TRP A 764 -12.05 25.06 -33.00
CA TRP A 764 -12.93 25.76 -33.96
C TRP A 764 -14.23 25.00 -34.22
N SER A 765 -14.21 23.66 -34.22
CA SER A 765 -15.44 22.85 -34.21
C SER A 765 -16.25 23.02 -32.92
N TRP A 766 -15.58 23.31 -31.80
CA TRP A 766 -16.20 23.69 -30.53
C TRP A 766 -16.66 25.17 -30.48
N MET A 767 -16.34 25.99 -31.49
CA MET A 767 -16.50 27.46 -31.43
C MET A 767 -17.10 28.16 -32.68
N SER A 768 -17.39 27.48 -33.80
CA SER A 768 -17.94 28.15 -35.01
C SER A 768 -19.09 27.40 -35.71
N PRO A 769 -20.20 28.07 -36.08
CA PRO A 769 -21.39 27.44 -36.66
C PRO A 769 -21.48 27.47 -38.19
N THR A 770 -20.38 27.31 -38.95
CA THR A 770 -20.45 27.07 -40.41
C THR A 770 -19.28 26.27 -40.97
N ASN A 771 -19.58 25.25 -41.78
CA ASN A 771 -18.89 25.03 -43.04
C ASN A 771 -19.84 24.39 -44.05
N ASN A 772 -20.02 25.03 -45.21
CA ASN A 772 -20.98 24.63 -46.23
C ASN A 772 -20.47 23.44 -47.06
N ILE A 773 -21.04 22.25 -46.84
CA ILE A 773 -21.19 21.24 -47.90
C ILE A 773 -22.60 20.62 -47.81
N ILE A 774 -23.61 21.35 -48.28
CA ILE A 774 -24.88 20.76 -48.75
C ILE A 774 -25.17 21.28 -50.15
N SER A 775 -24.76 20.51 -51.15
CA SER A 775 -25.25 20.64 -52.52
C SER A 775 -25.77 19.29 -53.02
N CYS A 776 -26.82 18.77 -52.36
CA CYS A 776 -27.84 17.85 -52.91
C CYS A 776 -29.04 17.64 -51.96
N ILE A 777 -29.96 18.60 -51.90
CA ILE A 777 -31.33 18.49 -52.49
C ILE A 777 -31.97 17.08 -52.41
N GLN A 778 -33.17 16.81 -51.85
CA GLN A 778 -34.30 17.64 -51.36
C GLN A 778 -34.87 17.13 -50.01
N PRO A 779 -35.61 17.95 -49.23
CA PRO A 779 -36.28 17.55 -47.99
C PRO A 779 -37.79 17.29 -48.15
N SER A 780 -38.34 16.32 -47.40
CA SER A 780 -39.79 16.22 -47.15
C SER A 780 -40.11 16.22 -45.64
N ARG A 781 -40.31 17.43 -45.12
CA ARG A 781 -41.28 17.76 -44.06
C ARG A 781 -41.33 16.88 -42.79
N SER A 782 -40.23 16.86 -42.05
CA SER A 782 -40.25 16.70 -40.58
C SER A 782 -39.00 17.34 -39.95
N MET A 783 -38.92 18.68 -39.96
CA MET A 783 -37.83 19.43 -39.31
C MET A 783 -38.38 20.52 -38.38
N SER A 784 -37.76 20.62 -37.20
CA SER A 784 -37.81 21.74 -36.26
C SER A 784 -36.83 21.43 -35.11
N THR A 785 -35.74 22.15 -34.85
CA THR A 785 -35.12 23.28 -35.57
C THR A 785 -33.62 23.29 -35.34
N SER A 786 -32.87 23.50 -36.43
CA SER A 786 -31.50 24.04 -36.47
C SER A 786 -31.35 24.74 -37.84
N ILE A 787 -30.21 25.41 -38.11
CA ILE A 787 -29.81 26.11 -39.37
C ILE A 787 -30.25 27.60 -39.43
N THR A 788 -29.45 28.59 -39.87
CA THR A 788 -27.97 28.82 -40.00
C THR A 788 -27.74 30.33 -40.21
N SER A 789 -26.63 30.88 -39.70
CA SER A 789 -25.89 32.08 -40.17
C SER A 789 -26.62 33.32 -40.74
N MET A 790 -26.32 34.50 -40.20
CA MET A 790 -26.21 35.74 -40.99
C MET A 790 -25.09 36.63 -40.42
N ASP A 791 -24.44 37.40 -41.30
CA ASP A 791 -23.21 38.15 -41.04
C ASP A 791 -23.47 39.57 -40.52
N ILE A 792 -22.83 39.95 -39.40
CA ILE A 792 -22.61 41.34 -38.98
C ILE A 792 -21.23 41.44 -38.29
N GLN A 793 -20.41 42.37 -38.77
CA GLN A 793 -19.20 42.84 -38.08
C GLN A 793 -19.59 43.61 -36.80
N ASP A 794 -19.24 43.13 -35.60
CA ASP A 794 -18.43 43.88 -34.62
C ASP A 794 -18.09 43.05 -33.36
N ASN A 795 -17.21 43.61 -32.54
CA ASN A 795 -16.62 43.04 -31.34
C ASN A 795 -17.61 42.96 -30.16
N ASN A 796 -18.12 41.77 -29.83
CA ASN A 796 -18.54 41.45 -28.45
C ASN A 796 -18.54 39.93 -28.17
N LEU A 797 -17.82 39.52 -27.12
CA LEU A 797 -17.57 38.12 -26.74
C LEU A 797 -18.57 37.57 -25.70
N SER A 798 -19.59 38.36 -25.31
CA SER A 798 -20.53 38.04 -24.22
C SER A 798 -21.50 36.89 -24.50
N ASP A 799 -21.85 36.66 -25.77
CA ASP A 799 -23.04 35.88 -26.12
C ASP A 799 -22.78 34.37 -26.35
N LEU A 800 -21.52 33.93 -26.20
CA LEU A 800 -21.10 32.54 -26.40
C LEU A 800 -21.25 31.64 -25.15
N LEU A 801 -21.35 32.24 -23.97
CA LEU A 801 -21.43 31.54 -22.68
C LEU A 801 -22.58 30.51 -22.54
N PRO A 802 -23.78 30.69 -23.13
CA PRO A 802 -24.85 29.69 -23.04
C PRO A 802 -24.56 28.35 -23.72
N MET A 803 -23.62 28.28 -24.66
CA MET A 803 -23.34 27.04 -25.41
C MET A 803 -22.44 26.07 -24.65
N LEU A 804 -21.64 26.55 -23.69
CA LEU A 804 -20.77 25.73 -22.84
C LEU A 804 -21.56 24.76 -21.94
N SER A 805 -22.82 25.06 -21.63
CA SER A 805 -23.70 24.19 -20.82
C SER A 805 -24.17 22.92 -21.55
N GLY A 806 -23.90 22.78 -22.85
CA GLY A 806 -24.36 21.64 -23.66
C GLY A 806 -23.61 20.31 -23.44
N PHE A 807 -22.48 20.31 -22.71
CA PHE A 807 -21.49 19.21 -22.74
C PHE A 807 -21.29 18.50 -21.38
N SER A 808 -22.37 18.02 -20.77
CA SER A 808 -22.45 17.55 -19.37
C SER A 808 -21.73 16.21 -19.03
N LYS A 809 -20.76 15.73 -19.82
CA LYS A 809 -20.11 14.41 -19.62
C LYS A 809 -18.60 14.32 -19.89
N LEU A 810 -17.99 15.30 -20.56
CA LEU A 810 -16.56 15.27 -20.89
C LEU A 810 -15.71 15.61 -19.65
N ARG A 811 -14.77 14.73 -19.26
CA ARG A 811 -14.03 14.89 -17.99
C ARG A 811 -12.69 15.62 -18.09
N SER A 812 -11.86 15.24 -19.05
CA SER A 812 -10.48 15.73 -19.19
C SER A 812 -9.98 15.66 -20.64
N ILE A 813 -8.96 16.47 -20.95
CA ILE A 813 -8.28 16.57 -22.25
C ILE A 813 -6.76 16.54 -22.00
N CYS A 814 -5.99 15.90 -22.89
CA CYS A 814 -4.52 15.94 -22.87
C CYS A 814 -4.00 16.35 -24.25
N LEU A 815 -3.09 17.32 -24.26
CA LEU A 815 -2.46 17.95 -25.42
C LEU A 815 -0.95 17.65 -25.39
N GLN A 816 -0.33 17.53 -26.56
CA GLN A 816 1.13 17.51 -26.71
C GLN A 816 1.56 18.41 -27.87
N CYS A 817 2.48 19.33 -27.61
CA CYS A 817 3.04 20.30 -28.53
C CYS A 817 4.42 19.84 -29.02
N GLY A 818 4.87 20.33 -30.18
CA GLY A 818 6.17 19.99 -30.76
C GLY A 818 7.36 20.77 -30.19
N SER A 819 7.13 21.81 -29.39
CA SER A 819 8.17 22.59 -28.73
C SER A 819 7.62 23.37 -27.52
N GLU A 820 8.52 23.78 -26.63
CA GLU A 820 8.20 24.62 -25.46
C GLU A 820 7.59 25.96 -25.88
N PHE A 821 8.13 26.59 -26.94
CA PHE A 821 7.59 27.83 -27.50
C PHE A 821 6.15 27.66 -28.00
N GLN A 822 5.86 26.55 -28.69
CA GLN A 822 4.50 26.23 -29.11
C GLN A 822 3.59 25.96 -27.91
N LEU A 823 4.08 25.24 -26.90
CA LEU A 823 3.36 24.99 -25.65
C LEU A 823 2.95 26.32 -25.00
N THR A 824 3.85 27.29 -24.92
CA THR A 824 3.58 28.62 -24.38
C THR A 824 2.55 29.39 -25.21
N GLN A 825 2.55 29.25 -26.53
CA GLN A 825 1.54 29.87 -27.41
C GLN A 825 0.15 29.23 -27.25
N GLU A 826 0.05 27.90 -27.22
CA GLU A 826 -1.24 27.22 -27.01
C GLU A 826 -1.75 27.42 -25.59
N LEU A 827 -0.88 27.40 -24.57
CA LEU A 827 -1.24 27.78 -23.21
C LEU A 827 -1.81 29.18 -23.16
N ARG A 828 -1.19 30.16 -23.85
CA ARG A 828 -1.73 31.52 -23.92
C ARG A 828 -3.14 31.53 -24.53
N LYS A 829 -3.36 30.90 -25.69
CA LYS A 829 -4.70 30.84 -26.33
C LYS A 829 -5.74 30.15 -25.46
N ILE A 830 -5.37 29.04 -24.80
CA ILE A 830 -6.26 28.27 -23.92
C ILE A 830 -6.59 29.08 -22.66
N LEU A 831 -5.60 29.76 -22.08
CA LEU A 831 -5.81 30.69 -20.97
C LEU A 831 -6.71 31.83 -21.45
N ASP A 832 -6.34 32.61 -22.47
CA ASP A 832 -7.15 33.72 -23.00
C ASP A 832 -8.62 33.32 -23.23
N GLY A 833 -8.89 32.15 -23.82
CA GLY A 833 -10.25 31.62 -24.02
C GLY A 833 -10.97 31.10 -22.76
N LEU A 834 -10.26 30.77 -21.68
CA LEU A 834 -10.80 30.44 -20.36
C LEU A 834 -10.82 31.65 -19.40
N CYS A 835 -10.11 32.74 -19.72
CA CYS A 835 -9.66 33.75 -18.76
C CYS A 835 -10.19 35.17 -18.98
N ASP A 836 -11.17 35.37 -19.88
CA ASP A 836 -12.03 36.57 -19.95
C ASP A 836 -12.87 36.81 -18.66
N VAL A 837 -12.59 36.00 -17.65
CA VAL A 837 -13.18 35.99 -16.32
C VAL A 837 -12.39 36.81 -15.29
N ASN A 838 -11.04 36.93 -15.38
CA ASN A 838 -10.27 37.70 -14.38
C ASN A 838 -8.79 38.07 -14.65
N PHE A 839 -8.13 37.70 -15.76
CA PHE A 839 -6.66 37.92 -15.87
C PHE A 839 -6.22 39.32 -16.34
N THR A 840 -7.11 40.11 -16.94
CA THR A 840 -6.79 41.42 -17.54
C THR A 840 -6.69 42.58 -16.56
N LYS A 841 -6.85 42.34 -15.25
CA LYS A 841 -6.82 43.39 -14.21
C LYS A 841 -5.58 43.35 -13.31
N LEU A 842 -4.41 43.19 -13.91
CA LEU A 842 -3.13 43.30 -13.20
C LEU A 842 -2.05 44.11 -13.95
N GLU A 843 -2.42 45.25 -14.52
CA GLU A 843 -1.47 46.36 -14.74
C GLU A 843 -2.22 47.70 -14.68
N THR A 844 -1.63 48.69 -14.01
CA THR A 844 -2.16 50.05 -13.77
C THR A 844 -3.51 50.18 -13.02
N THR A 845 -3.45 50.39 -11.70
CA THR A 845 -3.95 51.62 -11.05
C THR A 845 -3.55 51.64 -9.57
N ALA A 846 -2.94 52.74 -9.13
CA ALA A 846 -2.81 53.06 -7.72
C ALA A 846 -4.08 53.78 -7.22
N ASP A 847 -4.25 53.82 -5.90
CA ASP A 847 -5.24 54.60 -5.13
C ASP A 847 -6.74 54.26 -5.28
N ALA A 848 -7.27 53.50 -4.30
CA ALA A 848 -8.51 53.84 -3.59
C ALA A 848 -8.67 53.03 -2.27
N SER A 849 -8.95 53.75 -1.18
CA SER A 849 -9.47 53.40 0.16
C SER A 849 -9.80 51.94 0.58
N PRO A 850 -9.63 51.58 1.88
CA PRO A 850 -9.93 50.26 2.40
C PRO A 850 -11.45 49.99 2.51
N ILE A 851 -11.92 48.89 1.94
CA ILE A 851 -13.26 48.34 2.16
C ILE A 851 -13.13 47.02 2.91
N SER A 852 -13.97 46.84 3.93
CA SER A 852 -13.96 45.75 4.90
C SER A 852 -14.46 44.40 4.35
N ASP A 853 -13.99 43.33 4.98
CA ASP A 853 -14.53 41.96 4.95
C ASP A 853 -14.60 41.22 3.60
N THR A 854 -13.44 41.02 2.96
CA THR A 854 -13.29 39.89 2.02
C THR A 854 -13.10 38.58 2.78
N SER A 855 -14.04 37.65 2.69
CA SER A 855 -13.87 36.30 3.24
C SER A 855 -12.75 35.56 2.51
N MET A 856 -11.69 35.15 3.21
CA MET A 856 -10.66 34.27 2.66
C MET A 856 -11.12 32.82 2.70
N GLY A 857 -11.19 32.19 1.53
CA GLY A 857 -11.48 30.78 1.39
C GLY A 857 -10.23 29.98 1.01
N SER A 858 -10.30 28.66 1.20
CA SER A 858 -9.36 27.75 0.56
C SER A 858 -10.07 26.53 -0.02
N HIS A 859 -9.44 25.91 -1.01
CA HIS A 859 -9.89 24.70 -1.65
C HIS A 859 -8.72 23.71 -1.73
N LEU A 860 -8.94 22.45 -1.35
CA LEU A 860 -7.92 21.40 -1.38
C LEU A 860 -8.43 20.20 -2.19
N ILE A 861 -7.73 19.92 -3.28
CA ILE A 861 -7.93 18.76 -4.13
C ILE A 861 -6.86 17.73 -3.80
N GLY A 862 -7.22 16.47 -3.62
CA GLY A 862 -6.27 15.38 -3.36
C GLY A 862 -6.48 14.22 -4.33
N ILE A 863 -5.42 13.82 -5.02
CA ILE A 863 -5.43 12.84 -6.10
C ILE A 863 -4.43 11.71 -5.80
N GLY A 864 -4.77 10.48 -6.17
CA GLY A 864 -3.88 9.32 -6.08
C GLY A 864 -4.13 8.42 -4.87
N SER A 865 -3.22 7.45 -4.71
CA SER A 865 -3.44 6.24 -3.93
C SER A 865 -3.30 6.40 -2.41
N TYR A 866 -2.55 7.41 -1.95
CA TYR A 866 -2.08 7.55 -0.56
C TYR A 866 -2.96 8.47 0.31
N ARG A 867 -4.27 8.19 0.33
CA ARG A 867 -5.29 9.04 0.98
C ARG A 867 -5.07 9.34 2.47
N GLN A 868 -4.35 8.49 3.22
CA GLN A 868 -4.05 8.77 4.63
C GLN A 868 -3.18 10.02 4.82
N VAL A 869 -2.22 10.23 3.92
CA VAL A 869 -1.32 11.38 3.92
C VAL A 869 -2.05 12.64 3.44
N ILE A 870 -2.84 12.52 2.36
CA ILE A 870 -3.73 13.59 1.86
C ILE A 870 -4.70 14.06 2.96
N ASN A 871 -5.35 13.13 3.67
CA ASN A 871 -6.26 13.46 4.77
C ASN A 871 -5.55 14.09 5.97
N SER A 872 -4.28 13.74 6.21
CA SER A 872 -3.47 14.32 7.30
C SER A 872 -3.04 15.75 6.94
N LEU A 873 -2.60 15.97 5.70
CA LEU A 873 -2.30 17.29 5.14
C LEU A 873 -3.55 18.19 5.17
N SER A 874 -4.71 17.68 4.75
CA SER A 874 -6.01 18.36 4.83
C SER A 874 -6.37 18.78 6.27
N LYS A 875 -6.16 17.90 7.26
CA LYS A 875 -6.33 18.24 8.67
C LYS A 875 -5.37 19.34 9.14
N SER A 876 -4.10 19.31 8.71
CA SER A 876 -3.14 20.37 9.03
C SER A 876 -3.52 21.72 8.43
N ILE A 877 -3.93 21.73 7.15
CA ILE A 877 -4.39 22.95 6.45
C ILE A 877 -5.65 23.51 7.13
N SER A 878 -6.65 22.67 7.41
CA SER A 878 -7.89 23.10 8.10
C SER A 878 -7.66 23.57 9.53
N LYS A 879 -6.70 22.98 10.26
CA LYS A 879 -6.27 23.49 11.56
C LYS A 879 -5.63 24.88 11.45
N GLY A 880 -4.79 25.12 10.44
CA GLY A 880 -4.21 26.44 10.17
C GLY A 880 -5.26 27.53 9.84
N LEU A 881 -6.31 27.18 9.08
CA LEU A 881 -7.42 28.08 8.75
C LEU A 881 -8.23 28.51 9.98
N THR A 882 -8.35 27.62 10.98
CA THR A 882 -9.17 27.88 12.18
C THR A 882 -8.42 28.60 13.30
N THR A 883 -7.10 28.77 13.20
CA THR A 883 -6.29 29.36 14.28
C THR A 883 -5.78 30.78 14.04
N ASN A 884 -5.69 31.25 12.78
CA ASN A 884 -5.14 32.57 12.45
C ASN A 884 -6.20 33.49 11.81
N GLY A 885 -6.79 34.39 12.61
CA GLY A 885 -7.70 35.45 12.13
C GLY A 885 -6.98 36.68 11.53
N SER A 886 -5.81 36.50 10.90
CA SER A 886 -5.04 37.60 10.29
C SER A 886 -4.43 37.18 8.95
N SER A 887 -4.13 38.15 8.10
CA SER A 887 -3.84 38.01 6.66
C SER A 887 -2.60 37.17 6.28
N ASN A 888 -1.85 36.65 7.24
CA ASN A 888 -0.66 35.82 6.99
C ASN A 888 -0.98 34.33 7.19
N PHE A 889 -1.65 33.75 6.20
CA PHE A 889 -1.87 32.30 6.14
C PHE A 889 -0.57 31.56 5.82
N ILE A 890 -0.16 30.66 6.72
CA ILE A 890 1.03 29.81 6.55
C ILE A 890 0.58 28.42 6.12
N LEU A 891 0.87 28.08 4.87
CA LEU A 891 0.72 26.72 4.36
C LEU A 891 1.72 25.77 5.05
N PRO A 892 1.38 24.49 5.27
CA PRO A 892 2.37 23.49 5.65
C PRO A 892 3.51 23.46 4.63
N GLY A 893 4.76 23.60 5.09
CA GLY A 893 5.93 23.45 4.26
C GLY A 893 6.28 21.99 3.96
N ASP A 894 7.48 21.79 3.43
CA ASP A 894 8.06 20.46 3.20
C ASP A 894 8.07 19.62 4.49
N ASN A 895 7.51 18.42 4.41
CA ASN A 895 7.54 17.45 5.50
C ASN A 895 8.08 16.13 4.96
N TYR A 896 9.33 16.20 4.52
CA TYR A 896 10.09 15.07 4.02
C TYR A 896 10.20 13.98 5.11
N PRO A 897 10.00 12.68 4.79
CA PRO A 897 9.82 12.09 3.45
C PRO A 897 8.37 11.95 2.97
N ARG A 898 7.39 12.60 3.62
CA ARG A 898 5.95 12.37 3.35
C ARG A 898 5.39 13.19 2.19
N TRP A 899 5.88 14.41 1.98
CA TRP A 899 5.56 15.23 0.82
C TRP A 899 6.59 16.34 0.58
N LEU A 900 6.63 16.83 -0.65
CA LEU A 900 7.33 18.05 -1.09
C LEU A 900 6.30 19.09 -1.55
N ALA A 901 6.48 20.34 -1.18
CA ALA A 901 5.50 21.43 -1.29
C ALA A 901 6.04 22.60 -2.12
N TYR A 902 5.42 22.87 -3.26
CA TYR A 902 5.72 24.00 -4.12
C TYR A 902 4.61 25.04 -3.96
N VAL A 903 4.97 26.31 -3.76
CA VAL A 903 4.03 27.39 -3.43
C VAL A 903 4.34 28.62 -4.26
N SER A 904 3.31 29.23 -4.85
CA SER A 904 3.42 30.48 -5.61
C SER A 904 2.29 31.45 -5.27
N GLU A 905 2.49 32.73 -5.55
CA GLU A 905 1.44 33.74 -5.46
C GLU A 905 0.66 33.81 -6.78
N GLY A 906 -0.66 33.92 -6.69
CA GLY A 906 -1.55 33.87 -7.86
C GLY A 906 -1.93 32.46 -8.34
N HIS A 907 -2.19 32.34 -9.65
CA HIS A 907 -2.97 31.26 -10.26
C HIS A 907 -2.18 30.05 -10.76
N SER A 908 -0.85 30.10 -10.81
CA SER A 908 -0.02 29.04 -11.38
C SER A 908 1.19 28.68 -10.51
N VAL A 909 1.48 27.39 -10.34
CA VAL A 909 2.62 26.88 -9.55
C VAL A 909 3.60 26.15 -10.47
N PRO A 910 4.74 26.76 -10.82
CA PRO A 910 5.84 26.06 -11.48
C PRO A 910 6.66 25.24 -10.47
N PHE A 911 7.07 24.04 -10.85
CA PHE A 911 7.96 23.17 -10.10
C PHE A 911 8.73 22.21 -11.03
N GLN A 912 9.85 21.67 -10.55
CA GLN A 912 10.52 20.55 -11.20
C GLN A 912 10.24 19.26 -10.43
N VAL A 913 9.92 18.17 -11.14
CA VAL A 913 9.70 16.87 -10.54
C VAL A 913 11.03 16.33 -9.97
N PRO A 914 11.10 15.94 -8.68
CA PRO A 914 12.30 15.39 -8.05
C PRO A 914 12.94 14.21 -8.81
N GLY A 915 14.27 14.21 -8.89
CA GLY A 915 15.07 13.38 -9.82
C GLY A 915 15.51 11.98 -9.36
N ASP A 916 14.95 11.40 -8.30
CA ASP A 916 15.50 10.19 -7.64
C ASP A 916 14.79 8.90 -8.09
N SER A 917 15.56 7.84 -8.41
CA SER A 917 15.06 6.66 -9.14
C SER A 917 14.26 5.67 -8.31
N ASP A 918 14.41 5.73 -6.99
CA ASP A 918 13.99 4.64 -6.09
C ASP A 918 12.66 4.94 -5.36
N CYS A 919 12.14 6.16 -5.46
CA CYS A 919 10.90 6.60 -4.80
C CYS A 919 9.80 6.90 -5.83
N GLN A 920 8.63 6.28 -5.68
CA GLN A 920 7.51 6.46 -6.61
C GLN A 920 6.48 7.45 -6.07
N MET A 921 6.14 8.48 -6.86
CA MET A 921 5.04 9.38 -6.50
C MET A 921 3.71 8.60 -6.46
N LYS A 922 3.06 8.60 -5.29
CA LYS A 922 1.80 7.88 -5.01
C LYS A 922 0.57 8.76 -4.97
N GLY A 923 0.75 10.08 -4.95
CA GLY A 923 -0.35 11.05 -5.00
C GLY A 923 0.14 12.49 -5.14
N MET A 924 -0.81 13.39 -5.32
CA MET A 924 -0.61 14.83 -5.39
C MET A 924 -1.77 15.53 -4.67
N ALA A 925 -1.52 16.67 -4.02
CA ALA A 925 -2.59 17.54 -3.52
C ALA A 925 -2.38 18.99 -3.96
N LEU A 926 -3.44 19.64 -4.44
CA LEU A 926 -3.46 21.03 -4.90
C LEU A 926 -4.29 21.85 -3.92
N CYS A 927 -3.66 22.81 -3.25
CA CYS A 927 -4.29 23.74 -2.33
C CYS A 927 -4.35 25.13 -2.97
N VAL A 928 -5.50 25.78 -2.94
CA VAL A 928 -5.71 27.13 -3.49
C VAL A 928 -6.32 28.02 -2.41
N ILE A 929 -5.78 29.22 -2.27
CA ILE A 929 -6.26 30.25 -1.35
C ILE A 929 -6.74 31.43 -2.19
N TYR A 930 -7.97 31.88 -1.95
CA TYR A 930 -8.61 32.96 -2.71
C TYR A 930 -9.40 33.89 -1.78
N SER A 931 -9.60 35.12 -2.23
CA SER A 931 -10.52 36.08 -1.62
C SER A 931 -11.78 36.19 -2.47
N SER A 932 -12.94 36.10 -1.83
CA SER A 932 -14.25 36.28 -2.46
C SER A 932 -14.87 37.65 -2.11
N THR A 933 -15.72 38.15 -3.00
CA THR A 933 -16.66 39.26 -2.78
C THR A 933 -18.11 38.80 -2.55
N LEU A 934 -18.38 37.50 -2.63
CA LEU A 934 -19.72 36.89 -2.51
C LEU A 934 -19.70 35.62 -1.65
N GLU A 935 -20.69 35.43 -0.76
CA GLU A 935 -20.88 34.16 -0.03
C GLU A 935 -21.46 33.05 -0.93
N ARG A 936 -20.66 32.52 -1.86
CA ARG A 936 -20.99 31.36 -2.70
C ARG A 936 -20.20 30.12 -2.32
N MET A 937 -20.79 28.94 -2.55
CA MET A 937 -20.15 27.66 -2.25
C MET A 937 -18.96 27.42 -3.19
N VAL A 938 -17.81 27.07 -2.58
CA VAL A 938 -16.51 26.92 -3.27
C VAL A 938 -16.53 25.93 -4.44
N ALA A 939 -17.30 24.85 -4.30
CA ALA A 939 -17.42 23.80 -5.30
C ALA A 939 -18.03 24.28 -6.63
N GLU A 940 -18.81 25.37 -6.60
CA GLU A 940 -19.43 25.98 -7.78
C GLU A 940 -18.50 26.97 -8.49
N CYS A 941 -17.32 27.28 -7.93
CA CYS A 941 -16.48 28.40 -8.39
C CYS A 941 -15.16 28.01 -9.07
N LEU A 942 -14.69 26.76 -8.96
CA LEU A 942 -13.48 26.28 -9.66
C LEU A 942 -13.86 25.75 -11.05
N SER A 943 -13.44 26.40 -12.14
CA SER A 943 -13.87 26.02 -13.49
C SER A 943 -12.98 24.94 -14.13
N SER A 944 -11.66 25.03 -13.96
CA SER A 944 -10.73 24.01 -14.46
C SER A 944 -9.34 24.05 -13.81
N VAL A 945 -8.66 22.90 -13.80
CA VAL A 945 -7.23 22.77 -13.47
C VAL A 945 -6.48 22.38 -14.74
N LEU A 946 -5.37 23.06 -15.02
CA LEU A 946 -4.47 22.73 -16.13
C LEU A 946 -3.11 22.29 -15.58
N ILE A 947 -2.50 21.26 -16.17
CA ILE A 947 -1.16 20.76 -15.82
C ILE A 947 -0.30 20.78 -17.07
N SER A 948 0.65 21.72 -17.13
CA SER A 948 1.58 21.91 -18.22
C SER A 948 2.92 21.26 -17.89
N ASN A 949 3.47 20.44 -18.76
CA ASN A 949 4.84 19.93 -18.63
C ASN A 949 5.68 20.49 -19.79
N TYR A 950 6.58 21.42 -19.47
CA TYR A 950 7.45 22.09 -20.43
C TYR A 950 8.50 21.12 -21.01
N THR A 951 9.05 20.23 -20.18
CA THR A 951 10.05 19.22 -20.63
C THR A 951 9.46 18.25 -21.67
N LYS A 952 8.23 17.78 -21.47
CA LYS A 952 7.52 16.89 -22.40
C LYS A 952 6.67 17.61 -23.45
N CYS A 953 6.58 18.93 -23.32
CA CYS A 953 5.70 19.80 -24.11
C CYS A 953 4.24 19.33 -24.08
N THR A 954 3.63 19.08 -22.92
CA THR A 954 2.23 18.62 -22.80
C THR A 954 1.36 19.54 -21.93
N ILE A 955 0.04 19.51 -22.14
CA ILE A 955 -0.96 20.23 -21.32
C ILE A 955 -2.11 19.28 -21.03
N GLN A 956 -2.45 19.07 -19.76
CA GLN A 956 -3.66 18.36 -19.35
C GLN A 956 -4.68 19.35 -18.81
N ILE A 957 -5.96 19.22 -19.19
CA ILE A 957 -7.05 20.12 -18.80
C ILE A 957 -8.15 19.28 -18.15
N TYR A 958 -8.53 19.62 -16.91
CA TYR A 958 -9.56 18.95 -16.13
C TYR A 958 -10.71 19.91 -15.81
N LYS A 959 -11.96 19.53 -16.13
CA LYS A 959 -13.16 20.35 -15.87
C LYS A 959 -13.62 20.28 -14.41
N GLN A 960 -14.35 21.32 -13.98
CA GLN A 960 -15.03 21.45 -12.68
C GLN A 960 -15.61 20.14 -12.12
N ASP A 961 -16.55 19.50 -12.83
CA ASP A 961 -17.22 18.26 -12.37
C ASP A 961 -16.24 17.12 -12.09
N THR A 962 -15.12 17.07 -12.81
CA THR A 962 -14.02 16.11 -12.59
C THR A 962 -13.18 16.50 -11.38
N THR A 963 -12.89 17.80 -11.21
CA THR A 963 -12.04 18.28 -10.10
C THR A 963 -12.64 18.04 -8.72
N LEU A 964 -13.97 17.97 -8.62
CA LEU A 964 -14.70 17.60 -7.40
C LEU A 964 -14.58 16.10 -7.05
N SER A 965 -14.26 15.23 -8.02
CA SER A 965 -14.09 13.79 -7.79
C SER A 965 -13.14 13.12 -8.80
N PHE A 966 -11.85 13.44 -8.70
CA PHE A 966 -10.80 12.74 -9.44
C PHE A 966 -10.84 11.22 -9.17
N ASN A 967 -10.84 10.42 -10.24
CA ASN A 967 -10.85 8.95 -10.17
C ASN A 967 -9.46 8.34 -10.41
N ASP A 968 -9.35 7.01 -10.36
CA ASP A 968 -8.07 6.31 -10.57
C ASP A 968 -7.58 6.41 -12.03
N GLU A 969 -8.46 6.63 -13.02
CA GLU A 969 -8.09 6.84 -14.42
C GLU A 969 -7.48 8.23 -14.65
N ASP A 970 -8.04 9.27 -14.01
CA ASP A 970 -7.49 10.63 -14.03
C ASP A 970 -6.07 10.64 -13.44
N TRP A 971 -5.85 9.94 -12.31
CA TRP A 971 -4.52 9.79 -11.72
C TRP A 971 -3.53 9.07 -12.64
N LEU A 972 -3.96 8.00 -13.33
CA LEU A 972 -3.14 7.33 -14.33
C LEU A 972 -2.77 8.26 -15.50
N GLY A 973 -3.68 9.16 -15.89
CA GLY A 973 -3.41 10.22 -16.85
C GLY A 973 -2.32 11.18 -16.36
N ILE A 974 -2.46 11.73 -15.16
CA ILE A 974 -1.50 12.68 -14.56
C ILE A 974 -0.12 12.04 -14.42
N ILE A 975 -0.02 10.86 -13.77
CA ILE A 975 1.28 10.23 -13.51
C ILE A 975 1.99 9.78 -14.80
N SER A 976 1.25 9.43 -15.85
CA SER A 976 1.85 9.11 -17.16
C SER A 976 2.53 10.32 -17.83
N ASN A 977 2.24 11.54 -17.35
CA ASN A 977 2.74 12.79 -17.87
C ASN A 977 3.82 13.44 -16.99
N LEU A 978 4.27 12.79 -15.91
CA LEU A 978 5.21 13.33 -14.93
C LEU A 978 6.34 12.32 -14.66
N GLU A 979 7.56 12.63 -15.10
CA GLU A 979 8.79 11.86 -14.84
C GLU A 979 9.80 12.67 -14.02
N PRO A 980 10.70 12.00 -13.28
CA PRO A 980 11.81 12.64 -12.56
C PRO A 980 12.62 13.60 -13.46
N GLY A 981 12.73 14.86 -13.06
CA GLY A 981 13.42 15.92 -13.80
C GLY A 981 12.53 16.79 -14.72
N ASP A 982 11.26 16.43 -14.92
CA ASP A 982 10.33 17.23 -15.74
C ASP A 982 10.05 18.62 -15.12
N ASN A 983 10.04 19.67 -15.95
CA ASN A 983 9.61 21.02 -15.57
C ASN A 983 8.10 21.16 -15.82
N VAL A 984 7.35 21.49 -14.78
CA VAL A 984 5.88 21.40 -14.76
C VAL A 984 5.29 22.66 -14.14
N GLU A 985 4.14 23.13 -14.64
CA GLU A 985 3.37 24.21 -14.04
C GLU A 985 1.89 23.85 -14.01
N ILE A 986 1.27 24.04 -12.83
CA ILE A 986 -0.16 23.78 -12.64
C ILE A 986 -0.89 25.13 -12.55
N PHE A 987 -1.83 25.37 -13.48
CA PHE A 987 -2.68 26.56 -13.52
C PHE A 987 -4.08 26.25 -12.99
N VAL A 988 -4.70 27.22 -12.33
CA VAL A 988 -6.04 27.07 -11.75
C VAL A 988 -6.96 28.22 -12.15
N ALA A 989 -8.06 27.88 -12.83
CA ALA A 989 -9.08 28.81 -13.29
C ALA A 989 -10.31 28.82 -12.37
N PHE A 990 -10.83 30.01 -12.06
CA PHE A 990 -12.01 30.24 -11.22
C PHE A 990 -13.02 31.10 -11.95
N GLY A 991 -14.30 30.98 -11.56
CA GLY A 991 -15.40 31.83 -12.03
C GLY A 991 -15.34 33.28 -11.55
N HIS A 992 -16.19 34.14 -12.14
CA HIS A 992 -16.18 35.59 -11.90
C HIS A 992 -16.29 35.97 -10.42
N GLY A 993 -15.56 37.01 -10.01
CA GLY A 993 -15.64 37.61 -8.67
C GLY A 993 -14.68 37.03 -7.62
N MET A 994 -13.83 36.05 -7.99
CA MET A 994 -12.85 35.40 -7.11
C MET A 994 -11.42 35.78 -7.49
N THR A 995 -10.60 36.24 -6.53
CA THR A 995 -9.17 36.50 -6.75
C THR A 995 -8.33 35.42 -6.06
N VAL A 996 -7.59 34.61 -6.82
CA VAL A 996 -6.64 33.66 -6.23
C VAL A 996 -5.44 34.44 -5.69
N LYS A 997 -5.12 34.21 -4.42
CA LYS A 997 -4.00 34.86 -3.73
C LYS A 997 -2.75 33.98 -3.73
N ARG A 998 -2.91 32.67 -3.54
CA ARG A 998 -1.79 31.74 -3.43
C ARG A 998 -2.22 30.33 -3.84
N THR A 999 -1.37 29.64 -4.58
CA THR A 999 -1.59 28.24 -5.00
C THR A 999 -0.41 27.40 -4.52
N ALA A 1000 -0.68 26.14 -4.16
CA ALA A 1000 0.34 25.22 -3.66
C ALA A 1000 0.10 23.77 -4.11
N VAL A 1001 1.18 23.12 -4.55
CA VAL A 1001 1.20 21.74 -5.03
C VAL A 1001 2.05 20.89 -4.10
N TYR A 1002 1.47 19.82 -3.58
CA TYR A 1002 2.11 18.84 -2.71
C TYR A 1002 2.30 17.52 -3.45
N LEU A 1003 3.54 17.12 -3.71
CA LEU A 1003 3.88 15.81 -4.30
C LEU A 1003 4.11 14.79 -3.18
N ILE A 1004 3.50 13.61 -3.26
CA ILE A 1004 3.45 12.61 -2.18
C ILE A 1004 4.12 11.31 -2.64
N TYR A 1005 5.10 10.81 -1.89
CA TYR A 1005 5.94 9.65 -2.22
C TYR A 1005 5.78 8.49 -1.23
N ASP A 1006 6.28 7.30 -1.59
CA ASP A 1006 6.28 6.10 -0.73
C ASP A 1006 7.55 5.91 0.12
N GLN A 1007 8.70 6.45 -0.31
CA GLN A 1007 9.99 6.35 0.37
C GLN A 1007 10.77 7.68 0.36
N SER A 1008 11.96 7.69 0.99
CA SER A 1008 12.75 8.88 1.29
C SER A 1008 13.80 9.21 0.20
N ILE A 1009 13.56 10.27 -0.57
CA ILE A 1009 14.42 10.82 -1.64
C ILE A 1009 15.68 11.54 -1.09
N ALA A 1010 16.87 10.98 -1.31
CA ALA A 1010 18.11 11.55 -0.77
C ALA A 1010 18.73 12.60 -1.71
N VAL A 1011 18.22 13.84 -1.68
CA VAL A 1011 18.83 14.96 -2.43
C VAL A 1011 20.26 15.20 -1.94
N LYS A 1012 21.24 14.98 -2.82
CA LYS A 1012 22.63 15.40 -2.60
C LYS A 1012 22.73 16.92 -2.71
N THR A 1013 22.56 17.62 -1.59
CA THR A 1013 23.13 18.95 -1.43
C THR A 1013 24.64 18.85 -1.57
N GLU A 1014 25.26 19.66 -2.43
CA GLU A 1014 26.71 19.81 -2.44
C GLU A 1014 27.16 20.41 -1.11
N THR A 1015 27.79 19.60 -0.26
CA THR A 1015 28.28 20.05 1.04
C THR A 1015 29.55 20.87 0.88
N SER A 1016 29.42 22.21 0.87
CA SER A 1016 30.49 23.06 1.37
C SER A 1016 30.53 22.98 2.90
N SER A 1017 31.70 22.67 3.45
CA SER A 1017 32.07 22.71 4.89
C SER A 1017 31.16 21.97 5.89
N LYS A 1018 31.69 20.89 6.47
CA LYS A 1018 31.25 20.40 7.78
C LYS A 1018 31.75 21.35 8.87
N GLU A 1019 30.88 21.70 9.81
CA GLU A 1019 31.24 21.74 11.23
C GLU A 1019 30.00 21.42 12.09
N ASN A 1020 30.20 20.70 13.20
CA ASN A 1020 29.12 20.08 13.97
C ASN A 1020 28.60 21.01 15.07
N VAL A 1021 27.28 21.17 15.21
CA VAL A 1021 26.62 21.42 16.51
C VAL A 1021 25.27 20.70 16.56
N GLN A 1022 25.02 19.93 17.63
CA GLN A 1022 23.71 19.34 17.93
C GLN A 1022 22.80 20.39 18.59
N PRO A 1023 21.49 20.47 18.25
CA PRO A 1023 20.54 21.26 19.01
C PRO A 1023 19.94 20.44 20.16
N SER A 1024 20.53 20.55 21.36
CA SER A 1024 19.86 20.17 22.61
C SER A 1024 19.13 21.37 23.20
N CYS A 1025 17.81 21.43 23.01
CA CYS A 1025 16.96 22.36 23.75
C CYS A 1025 16.40 21.67 25.00
N ASN A 1026 16.90 22.06 26.17
CA ASN A 1026 16.07 22.18 27.37
C ASN A 1026 16.64 23.33 28.22
N MET A 1027 15.83 24.36 28.43
CA MET A 1027 16.12 25.43 29.36
C MET A 1027 16.02 24.88 30.79
N THR A 1028 17.00 25.16 31.67
CA THR A 1028 16.90 26.27 32.64
C THR A 1028 18.12 26.34 33.58
N VAL A 1029 18.64 27.56 33.75
CA VAL A 1029 19.25 28.12 34.97
C VAL A 1029 20.52 27.47 35.54
N GLU A 1030 21.65 28.15 35.36
CA GLU A 1030 22.69 28.31 36.39
C GLU A 1030 23.15 29.79 36.44
N PRO A 1031 23.50 30.34 37.63
CA PRO A 1031 24.07 31.67 37.75
C PRO A 1031 25.58 31.67 38.09
N SER A 1032 26.33 32.60 37.48
CA SER A 1032 27.67 33.09 37.90
C SER A 1032 28.82 32.05 37.89
N SER A 1033 30.02 32.34 37.36
CA SER A 1033 30.82 33.47 37.81
C SER A 1033 32.10 33.73 36.95
N VAL A 1034 32.44 35.02 36.78
CA VAL A 1034 33.79 35.58 37.04
C VAL A 1034 34.96 35.25 36.06
N VAL A 1035 35.36 36.29 35.29
CA VAL A 1035 36.78 36.76 35.08
C VAL A 1035 37.69 35.91 34.14
N LYS A 1036 38.52 36.47 33.23
CA LYS A 1036 39.02 37.85 33.00
C LYS A 1036 39.53 38.09 31.56
N THR A 1037 39.37 39.33 31.07
CA THR A 1037 40.25 40.13 30.18
C THR A 1037 40.97 39.47 28.98
N ASP A 1038 40.70 39.84 27.73
CA ASP A 1038 41.16 41.08 27.04
C ASP A 1038 42.69 41.33 27.10
N PRO A 1039 43.35 41.70 25.98
CA PRO A 1039 43.09 43.03 25.41
C PRO A 1039 43.02 43.13 23.86
N SER A 1040 42.14 44.02 23.41
CA SER A 1040 42.24 44.72 22.12
C SER A 1040 43.38 45.78 22.15
N PRO A 1041 43.76 46.45 21.03
CA PRO A 1041 42.97 47.64 20.65
C PRO A 1041 42.97 48.06 19.16
N ASN A 1042 41.90 48.75 18.77
CA ASN A 1042 41.77 49.71 17.63
C ASN A 1042 41.87 49.11 16.20
N VAL A 1043 41.05 49.53 15.22
CA VAL A 1043 40.68 50.92 14.86
C VAL A 1043 39.16 51.15 14.68
N LYS A 1044 38.80 52.42 14.89
CA LYS A 1044 37.48 53.10 14.96
C LYS A 1044 36.49 52.90 13.80
N MET A 1045 35.19 53.02 14.17
CA MET A 1045 34.12 53.90 13.64
C MET A 1045 34.36 54.59 12.27
N GLU A 1046 33.36 54.76 11.38
CA GLU A 1046 32.02 55.31 11.66
C GLU A 1046 30.97 55.05 10.54
N SER A 1047 29.78 55.63 10.70
CA SER A 1047 28.49 55.52 9.99
C SER A 1047 28.38 55.49 8.43
N SER A 1048 27.31 54.82 7.97
CA SER A 1048 26.57 54.95 6.68
C SER A 1048 26.12 56.40 6.35
N PRO A 1049 25.64 56.81 5.14
CA PRO A 1049 24.76 56.03 4.23
C PRO A 1049 24.80 56.31 2.69
N HIS A 1050 23.87 55.66 1.96
CA HIS A 1050 23.33 55.95 0.61
C HIS A 1050 24.25 55.94 -0.64
N VAL A 1051 23.86 55.13 -1.64
CA VAL A 1051 23.96 55.47 -3.08
C VAL A 1051 22.72 54.93 -3.83
N LYS A 1052 22.21 55.68 -4.81
CA LYS A 1052 21.24 55.25 -5.82
C LYS A 1052 21.69 55.80 -7.20
N LEU A 1053 21.53 54.98 -8.25
CA LEU A 1053 21.54 55.31 -9.70
C LEU A 1053 22.89 55.62 -10.44
N ASP A 1054 23.23 54.67 -11.32
CA ASP A 1054 23.67 54.80 -12.75
C ASP A 1054 24.95 55.57 -13.17
N PRO A 1055 25.54 55.32 -14.38
CA PRO A 1055 25.32 54.27 -15.40
C PRO A 1055 26.62 53.51 -15.83
N SER A 1056 26.56 52.73 -16.94
CA SER A 1056 27.61 51.87 -17.53
C SER A 1056 28.93 52.55 -17.94
N PRO A 1057 30.04 51.78 -18.11
CA PRO A 1057 30.49 51.49 -19.50
C PRO A 1057 31.16 50.10 -19.75
N LYS A 1058 31.31 49.75 -21.04
CA LYS A 1058 32.25 48.74 -21.62
C LYS A 1058 33.51 49.46 -22.18
N PRO A 1059 34.53 48.84 -22.82
CA PRO A 1059 34.98 47.43 -22.90
C PRO A 1059 36.52 47.22 -22.67
N LYS A 1060 37.01 45.95 -22.66
CA LYS A 1060 38.16 45.39 -23.46
C LYS A 1060 39.11 44.38 -22.75
N GLU A 1061 39.58 43.44 -23.59
CA GLU A 1061 40.92 42.80 -23.62
C GLU A 1061 41.50 42.06 -22.39
N ASN A 1062 41.40 40.71 -22.37
CA ASN A 1062 42.57 39.80 -22.22
C ASN A 1062 42.34 38.27 -22.40
N ILE A 1063 41.23 37.82 -23.00
CA ILE A 1063 40.92 36.38 -23.09
C ILE A 1063 41.75 35.67 -24.19
N TYR A 1064 41.97 36.30 -25.34
CA TYR A 1064 42.72 35.70 -26.45
C TYR A 1064 44.16 35.32 -26.06
N THR A 1065 44.86 36.18 -25.33
CA THR A 1065 46.25 35.96 -24.89
C THR A 1065 46.41 34.72 -24.01
N ARG A 1066 45.40 34.35 -23.21
CA ARG A 1066 45.38 33.12 -22.41
C ARG A 1066 45.08 31.87 -23.24
N LEU A 1067 44.19 31.97 -24.23
CA LEU A 1067 43.84 30.86 -25.12
C LEU A 1067 44.99 30.46 -26.05
N THR A 1068 45.68 31.43 -26.65
CA THR A 1068 46.82 31.16 -27.54
C THR A 1068 47.97 30.46 -26.81
N LYS A 1069 48.21 30.82 -25.54
CA LYS A 1069 49.25 30.18 -24.71
C LYS A 1069 48.93 28.72 -24.40
N ARG A 1070 47.69 28.41 -23.99
CA ARG A 1070 47.24 27.02 -23.75
C ARG A 1070 47.21 26.14 -24.99
N MET A 1071 46.81 26.68 -26.16
CA MET A 1071 46.86 25.91 -27.41
C MET A 1071 48.30 25.57 -27.82
N GLY A 1072 49.26 26.48 -27.60
CA GLY A 1072 50.69 26.20 -27.83
C GLY A 1072 51.22 25.09 -26.92
N GLU A 1073 50.87 25.10 -25.64
CA GLU A 1073 51.27 24.08 -24.66
C GLU A 1073 50.72 22.68 -25.02
N CYS A 1074 49.48 22.57 -25.52
CA CYS A 1074 48.92 21.31 -26.01
C CYS A 1074 49.57 20.78 -27.31
N LEU A 1075 50.12 21.66 -28.16
CA LEU A 1075 50.78 21.27 -29.42
C LEU A 1075 52.24 20.82 -29.21
N CYS A 1076 52.93 21.30 -28.17
CA CYS A 1076 54.33 20.94 -27.89
C CYS A 1076 54.52 19.55 -27.25
N LEU A 1077 53.47 18.90 -26.72
CA LEU A 1077 53.55 17.55 -26.15
C LEU A 1077 53.71 16.42 -27.20
N LYS A 1078 53.94 16.76 -28.47
CA LYS A 1078 53.95 15.82 -29.60
C LYS A 1078 55.31 15.25 -30.01
N GLN A 1079 56.40 15.54 -29.28
CA GLN A 1079 57.75 15.12 -29.70
C GLN A 1079 58.47 14.08 -28.84
N ASN A 1080 58.00 13.68 -27.65
CA ASN A 1080 58.66 12.62 -26.87
C ASN A 1080 57.74 11.85 -25.90
N LYS A 1081 57.00 10.84 -26.42
CA LYS A 1081 56.71 9.50 -25.83
C LYS A 1081 55.56 8.81 -26.57
N VAL A 1082 55.68 7.50 -26.78
CA VAL A 1082 54.63 6.65 -27.35
C VAL A 1082 53.58 6.34 -26.29
N PHE A 1083 52.30 6.60 -26.58
CA PHE A 1083 51.17 6.25 -25.72
C PHE A 1083 50.27 5.18 -26.37
N GLY A 1084 49.80 4.23 -25.56
CA GLY A 1084 48.91 3.14 -25.97
C GLY A 1084 47.45 3.57 -26.21
N GLU A 1085 46.63 2.61 -26.67
CA GLU A 1085 45.34 2.84 -27.33
C GLU A 1085 44.27 3.62 -26.52
N GLY A 1086 44.42 3.76 -25.20
CA GLY A 1086 43.51 4.58 -24.37
C GLY A 1086 43.69 6.10 -24.49
N GLY A 1087 44.87 6.59 -24.92
CA GLY A 1087 45.19 8.03 -24.89
C GLY A 1087 44.46 8.89 -25.93
N TRP A 1088 44.07 8.30 -27.06
CA TRP A 1088 43.46 9.02 -28.17
C TRP A 1088 41.99 9.39 -27.89
N ALA A 1089 41.24 8.51 -27.23
CA ALA A 1089 39.83 8.76 -26.88
C ALA A 1089 39.67 9.94 -25.91
N SER A 1090 40.52 10.03 -24.88
CA SER A 1090 40.48 11.13 -23.90
C SER A 1090 40.75 12.49 -24.55
N THR A 1091 41.77 12.56 -25.42
CA THR A 1091 42.14 13.80 -26.13
C THR A 1091 41.03 14.25 -27.08
N ILE A 1092 40.42 13.32 -27.81
CA ILE A 1092 39.27 13.61 -28.71
C ILE A 1092 38.05 14.06 -27.91
N LEU A 1093 37.74 13.41 -26.78
CA LEU A 1093 36.60 13.76 -25.93
C LEU A 1093 36.77 15.15 -25.28
N CYS A 1094 38.00 15.53 -24.93
CA CYS A 1094 38.31 16.85 -24.39
C CYS A 1094 38.10 17.95 -25.44
N ILE A 1095 38.62 17.74 -26.66
CA ILE A 1095 38.39 18.65 -27.81
C ILE A 1095 36.90 18.74 -28.14
N HIS A 1096 36.17 17.61 -28.13
CA HIS A 1096 34.74 17.59 -28.44
C HIS A 1096 33.89 18.32 -27.39
N LYS A 1097 34.26 18.27 -26.10
CA LYS A 1097 33.59 19.03 -25.03
C LYS A 1097 33.83 20.54 -25.13
N GLU A 1098 35.06 20.98 -25.35
CA GLU A 1098 35.37 22.41 -25.60
C GLU A 1098 34.67 22.92 -26.87
N PHE A 1099 34.58 22.09 -27.91
CA PHE A 1099 33.89 22.41 -29.18
C PHE A 1099 32.37 22.51 -29.00
N MET A 1100 31.76 21.62 -28.21
CA MET A 1100 30.34 21.71 -27.83
C MET A 1100 30.06 22.94 -26.97
N TRP A 1101 30.99 23.36 -26.11
CA TRP A 1101 30.87 24.60 -25.34
C TRP A 1101 30.94 25.86 -26.24
N LEU A 1102 31.84 25.86 -27.23
CA LEU A 1102 31.89 26.91 -28.27
C LEU A 1102 30.64 26.96 -29.15
N LEU A 1103 30.04 25.81 -29.49
CA LEU A 1103 28.72 25.76 -30.15
C LEU A 1103 27.59 26.30 -29.26
N PHE A 1104 27.65 26.05 -27.95
CA PHE A 1104 26.67 26.57 -26.99
C PHE A 1104 26.75 28.10 -26.83
N VAL A 1105 27.96 28.66 -26.83
CA VAL A 1105 28.19 30.12 -26.73
C VAL A 1105 27.91 30.86 -28.05
N SER A 1106 28.09 30.21 -29.21
CA SER A 1106 27.94 30.86 -30.53
C SER A 1106 26.51 30.96 -31.07
N ASN A 1107 25.53 30.24 -30.48
CA ASN A 1107 24.11 30.44 -30.80
C ASN A 1107 23.50 31.70 -30.14
N PHE A 1108 24.26 32.45 -29.34
CA PHE A 1108 23.86 33.70 -28.69
C PHE A 1108 24.60 34.94 -29.23
N SER A 1109 24.70 35.12 -30.56
CA SER A 1109 24.79 36.45 -31.21
C SER A 1109 24.71 36.37 -32.73
N TYR A 1110 24.04 37.34 -33.36
CA TYR A 1110 24.14 37.57 -34.80
C TYR A 1110 25.56 37.97 -35.22
N GLY A 1111 25.97 37.53 -36.42
CA GLY A 1111 27.02 38.16 -37.25
C GLY A 1111 28.46 37.64 -37.11
N PHE A 1112 28.86 36.68 -37.95
CA PHE A 1112 30.28 36.41 -38.24
C PHE A 1112 30.54 36.10 -39.73
N ASN A 1113 31.74 36.45 -40.18
CA ASN A 1113 32.09 36.66 -41.58
C ASN A 1113 32.42 35.36 -42.36
N ASN A 1114 32.02 35.27 -43.63
CA ASN A 1114 32.03 34.05 -44.46
C ASN A 1114 33.41 33.40 -44.62
N HIS A 1115 34.50 34.16 -44.47
CA HIS A 1115 35.86 33.64 -44.66
C HIS A 1115 36.29 32.66 -43.56
N VAL A 1116 35.73 32.77 -42.34
CA VAL A 1116 36.02 31.83 -41.24
C VAL A 1116 35.28 30.50 -41.46
N LYS A 1117 34.05 30.54 -42.01
CA LYS A 1117 33.28 29.33 -42.37
C LYS A 1117 33.99 28.48 -43.42
N SER A 1118 34.64 29.07 -44.43
CA SER A 1118 35.34 28.28 -45.45
C SER A 1118 36.59 27.58 -44.89
N THR A 1119 37.41 28.26 -44.08
CA THR A 1119 38.55 27.63 -43.41
C THR A 1119 38.11 26.52 -42.44
N PHE A 1120 36.98 26.71 -41.76
CA PHE A 1120 36.40 25.71 -40.86
C PHE A 1120 35.92 24.46 -41.60
N LEU A 1121 35.21 24.62 -42.73
CA LEU A 1121 34.76 23.50 -43.57
C LEU A 1121 35.94 22.71 -44.15
N VAL A 1122 36.96 23.39 -44.71
CA VAL A 1122 38.18 22.73 -45.21
C VAL A 1122 38.91 21.95 -44.11
N THR A 1123 38.89 22.44 -42.86
CA THR A 1123 39.48 21.72 -41.72
C THR A 1123 38.62 20.52 -41.31
N LEU A 1124 37.29 20.61 -41.43
CA LEU A 1124 36.37 19.52 -41.15
C LEU A 1124 36.51 18.39 -42.18
N ASP A 1125 36.63 18.73 -43.47
CA ASP A 1125 36.86 17.77 -44.56
C ASP A 1125 38.20 17.03 -44.37
N LEU A 1126 39.29 17.75 -44.06
CA LEU A 1126 40.60 17.14 -43.76
C LEU A 1126 40.59 16.21 -42.54
N ILE A 1127 39.68 16.43 -41.59
CA ILE A 1127 39.49 15.55 -40.42
C ILE A 1127 38.63 14.33 -40.81
N GLN A 1128 37.55 14.51 -41.56
CA GLN A 1128 36.71 13.42 -42.07
C GLN A 1128 37.49 12.50 -43.02
N GLU A 1129 38.31 13.06 -43.91
CA GLU A 1129 39.13 12.31 -44.86
C GLU A 1129 40.16 11.44 -44.12
N LYS A 1130 40.83 11.96 -43.08
CA LYS A 1130 41.72 11.17 -42.21
C LYS A 1130 40.98 10.12 -41.37
N TYR A 1131 39.76 10.42 -40.91
CA TYR A 1131 38.95 9.47 -40.16
C TYR A 1131 38.50 8.30 -41.07
N ALA A 1132 38.04 8.60 -42.29
CA ALA A 1132 37.73 7.61 -43.32
C ALA A 1132 38.95 6.76 -43.70
N HIS A 1133 40.13 7.38 -43.84
CA HIS A 1133 41.38 6.66 -44.13
C HIS A 1133 41.82 5.70 -43.00
N THR A 1134 41.44 5.99 -41.75
CA THR A 1134 41.78 5.21 -40.56
C THR A 1134 40.80 4.05 -40.36
N VAL A 1135 39.49 4.31 -40.49
CA VAL A 1135 38.43 3.29 -40.42
C VAL A 1135 38.51 2.33 -41.63
N GLY A 1136 38.72 2.85 -42.85
CA GLY A 1136 38.85 2.04 -44.07
C GLY A 1136 40.04 1.07 -44.09
N ARG A 1137 41.08 1.31 -43.27
CA ARG A 1137 42.18 0.36 -43.07
C ARG A 1137 41.86 -0.77 -42.09
N GLN A 1138 40.89 -0.62 -41.19
CA GLN A 1138 40.48 -1.70 -40.28
C GLN A 1138 39.43 -2.63 -40.90
N THR A 1139 38.47 -2.11 -41.69
CA THR A 1139 37.46 -2.96 -42.34
C THR A 1139 38.07 -3.91 -43.38
N ASN A 1140 39.09 -3.44 -44.12
CA ASN A 1140 39.83 -4.27 -45.08
C ASN A 1140 40.75 -5.33 -44.43
N ARG A 1141 41.01 -5.29 -43.12
CA ARG A 1141 41.86 -6.29 -42.43
C ARG A 1141 41.08 -7.43 -41.77
N LYS A 1142 39.75 -7.30 -41.62
CA LYS A 1142 38.86 -8.39 -41.16
C LYS A 1142 38.09 -9.09 -42.29
N LEU A 1143 37.90 -8.45 -43.45
CA LEU A 1143 37.24 -9.09 -44.60
C LEU A 1143 38.17 -10.02 -45.43
N LEU A 1144 39.49 -9.89 -45.26
CA LEU A 1144 40.52 -10.65 -45.99
C LEU A 1144 40.98 -11.96 -45.33
N LEU A 1145 40.40 -12.35 -44.19
CA LEU A 1145 40.77 -13.57 -43.43
C LEU A 1145 39.64 -14.63 -43.33
N ALA A 1146 38.49 -14.41 -43.97
CA ALA A 1146 37.35 -15.34 -43.94
C ALA A 1146 36.98 -15.92 -45.33
N LYS A 1147 37.88 -15.81 -46.33
CA LYS A 1147 37.64 -16.28 -47.70
C LYS A 1147 38.86 -16.95 -48.36
N ALA A 1148 39.55 -17.82 -47.62
CA ALA A 1148 40.56 -18.71 -48.19
C ALA A 1148 40.63 -20.07 -47.47
N ARG A 1149 40.58 -21.15 -48.28
CA ARG A 1149 40.86 -22.58 -47.99
C ARG A 1149 39.70 -23.50 -47.56
N LYS A 1150 39.00 -23.99 -48.58
CA LYS A 1150 38.76 -25.44 -48.76
C LYS A 1150 39.70 -25.94 -49.87
N PHE A 1151 40.11 -27.22 -49.82
CA PHE A 1151 41.12 -27.87 -50.68
C PHE A 1151 42.57 -27.36 -50.50
N SER A 1152 43.61 -28.21 -50.53
CA SER A 1152 43.71 -29.70 -50.55
C SER A 1152 45.09 -30.15 -50.05
N SER A 1153 45.25 -31.45 -49.73
CA SER A 1153 46.50 -32.26 -49.86
C SER A 1153 47.80 -31.79 -49.16
N SER A 1154 48.70 -32.65 -48.64
CA SER A 1154 48.74 -34.10 -48.39
C SER A 1154 50.12 -34.45 -47.81
N GLN A 1155 50.26 -35.53 -47.03
CA GLN A 1155 51.55 -36.22 -46.69
C GLN A 1155 52.55 -35.39 -45.84
N LYS A 1156 53.50 -35.97 -45.08
CA LYS A 1156 53.72 -37.34 -44.55
C LYS A 1156 54.79 -37.24 -43.43
N MET A 1157 54.71 -38.12 -42.42
CA MET A 1157 55.87 -38.64 -41.64
C MET A 1157 56.65 -37.56 -40.84
N SER A 1158 57.44 -37.79 -39.80
CA SER A 1158 57.90 -38.92 -38.97
C SER A 1158 58.67 -38.25 -37.78
N SER A 1159 58.93 -38.80 -36.59
CA SER A 1159 58.78 -40.13 -35.96
C SER A 1159 59.26 -40.05 -34.49
N PHE A 1160 59.27 -41.19 -33.77
CA PHE A 1160 59.89 -41.47 -32.46
C PHE A 1160 59.21 -40.83 -31.22
N GLN A 1161 58.48 -41.58 -30.39
CA GLN A 1161 58.95 -42.55 -29.36
C GLN A 1161 59.60 -41.86 -28.13
N HIS A 1162 59.41 -42.30 -26.88
CA HIS A 1162 58.88 -43.59 -26.41
C HIS A 1162 58.34 -43.54 -24.95
N SER A 1163 57.28 -44.33 -24.67
CA SER A 1163 57.06 -45.27 -23.51
C SER A 1163 57.14 -44.81 -22.04
N HIS A 1164 56.53 -45.50 -21.07
CA HIS A 1164 55.48 -46.57 -21.02
C HIS A 1164 54.79 -46.46 -19.63
N GLY A 1165 53.49 -46.73 -19.50
CA GLY A 1165 52.90 -48.05 -19.23
C GLY A 1165 52.12 -47.99 -17.89
N THR A 1166 51.12 -48.79 -17.56
CA THR A 1166 50.27 -49.75 -18.30
C THR A 1166 48.81 -49.58 -17.76
N GLU A 1167 47.73 -50.33 -18.07
CA GLU A 1167 47.51 -51.55 -18.87
C GLU A 1167 46.06 -51.62 -19.42
N ARG A 1168 45.65 -52.77 -19.95
CA ARG A 1168 44.30 -53.13 -20.46
C ARG A 1168 44.23 -54.67 -20.60
N PRO A 1169 43.06 -55.36 -20.68
CA PRO A 1169 42.11 -55.12 -21.79
C PRO A 1169 40.60 -55.44 -21.60
N THR A 1170 39.78 -54.80 -22.45
CA THR A 1170 38.49 -55.25 -23.07
C THR A 1170 37.30 -55.65 -22.16
N ARG A 1171 36.02 -55.45 -22.54
CA ARG A 1171 35.40 -55.53 -23.89
C ARG A 1171 34.05 -54.76 -23.98
N THR A 1172 33.68 -54.36 -25.21
CA THR A 1172 32.31 -54.14 -25.75
C THR A 1172 31.36 -52.99 -25.29
N THR A 1173 31.21 -52.03 -26.21
CA THR A 1173 29.94 -51.43 -26.75
C THR A 1173 28.95 -50.67 -25.85
N ARG A 1174 28.91 -49.34 -26.08
CA ARG A 1174 27.80 -48.35 -25.94
C ARG A 1174 28.31 -47.01 -26.54
N PRO A 1175 27.47 -45.98 -26.72
CA PRO A 1175 26.11 -45.97 -27.25
C PRO A 1175 25.96 -45.05 -28.49
#